data_AF-A0AB34ISE4-F1
#
_entry.id   AF-A0AB34ISE4-F1
#
_cell.length_a   1.000
_cell.length_b   1.000
_cell.length_c   1.000
_cell.angle_alpha   90.00
_cell.angle_beta   90.00
_cell.angle_gamma   90.00
#
_symmetry.space_group_name_H-M   'P 1'
#
loop_
_entity.id
_entity.type
_entity.pdbx_description
1 polymer ?
#
loop_
_entity_poly.entity_id
_entity_poly.type
_entity_poly.pdbx_seq_one_letter_code
_entity_poly.pdbx_strand_id
1 'polypeptide(L)'
;MANRTLAIIKPDAVAAGYAEAIEGLIEKHSFAVLARMELTLSSEQVAELYEAYEGDVDFFAALTAELTSGPVIAMVLEKDNGIAEWLALLGPEDAAVAAVEAPLSIRGMFGSSKIKNAAHGSLSAMCAFRELKLFFPRVFPREVTVCVLTSSSSSSTDALTSAVSADGFLVIATTTVELSKEQAESFYSHLAGSPAFDELVAKLSSGPVSAFALEKPFAVEGLTYLLGPKDVLQPGSLRAKFGGDIHCSESLSAAAKEAAFFFGDMLTRPSETFAWVKPDAFESADAILAEAEAAGFTILASEVHTLNSSLAAEFYAPHAGREFFAPLCDFMMSGPSLALVLSRPCAIAAWRSLLGPTNTSDAKAKFPNSLRAKFGTDGRRNACHGSDSAESYAREAALIFPSLFTMESTLAILTPDAAPHMEQIMGAIGAAGLTVTEKRLTTLAEHRASDLLRLLGPEMPPPAPPPPAADLFFSAWMHSKDNKLLQLYNPSAEPIALDSYALPVLRRKKDAEATWPVFLFEEGKFVPAGGVFVLYDPQCSDAIKAALPPDERCSQAFAELPSGADAIALVKLLPGVPPTVEEGAELPYTVLDCIGTFSIPPDGKPCKPWPVAGVAAASKEHLLLRKPTVSAGNPAEWDAPFKSSQGTNAASSEWMVLGKDSTEEPAHGWSVGSWSGTPAAAPPAPAGSFEACMAHLTSGPSLVLALTGKGAISRWNALLGPVDPTIAKVRCPGCLRARFGIDSTRNVGLGSLNAVNAFQEIKFFFPKALVDPIPSGKQAKDYVAQALTPTLTTGLVELCRAKPAKPVEWLANWLIANNPNAPLTIE
;
A
#
# COMPACT_ATOMS: atom_id res chain seq x y z
N MET A 1 -16.90 -6.30 -27.11
CA MET A 1 -15.53 -6.81 -26.86
C MET A 1 -14.94 -5.85 -25.85
N ALA A 2 -14.64 -6.29 -24.63
CA ALA A 2 -14.06 -5.42 -23.62
C ALA A 2 -12.68 -4.95 -24.07
N ASN A 3 -12.46 -3.63 -24.11
CA ASN A 3 -11.15 -3.02 -24.31
C ASN A 3 -10.96 -1.87 -23.33
N ARG A 4 -9.69 -1.62 -22.97
CA ARG A 4 -9.31 -0.61 -21.98
C ARG A 4 -8.88 0.67 -22.67
N THR A 5 -9.08 1.79 -21.98
CA THR A 5 -8.66 3.11 -22.45
C THR A 5 -8.12 3.94 -21.30
N LEU A 6 -7.16 4.81 -21.60
CA LEU A 6 -6.74 5.83 -20.65
C LEU A 6 -7.76 6.96 -20.65
N ALA A 7 -8.18 7.39 -19.47
CA ALA A 7 -8.93 8.62 -19.26
C ALA A 7 -8.08 9.57 -18.43
N ILE A 8 -7.91 10.81 -18.88
CA ILE A 8 -7.28 11.88 -18.10
C ILE A 8 -8.28 13.01 -17.93
N ILE A 9 -8.51 13.43 -16.69
CA ILE A 9 -9.13 14.72 -16.37
C ILE A 9 -8.01 15.75 -16.27
N LYS A 10 -8.06 16.76 -17.13
CA LYS A 10 -7.01 17.76 -17.32
C LYS A 10 -7.02 18.84 -16.22
N PRO A 11 -5.92 19.61 -16.05
CA PRO A 11 -5.79 20.56 -14.95
C PRO A 11 -6.88 21.64 -14.92
N ASP A 12 -7.37 22.07 -16.09
CA ASP A 12 -8.47 23.03 -16.21
C ASP A 12 -9.75 22.55 -15.53
N ALA A 13 -10.12 21.28 -15.74
CA ALA A 13 -11.30 20.70 -15.11
C ALA A 13 -11.11 20.38 -13.63
N VAL A 14 -9.90 19.96 -13.23
CA VAL A 14 -9.57 19.71 -11.82
C VAL A 14 -9.61 21.03 -11.03
N ALA A 15 -8.96 22.08 -11.54
CA ALA A 15 -8.93 23.40 -10.90
C ALA A 15 -10.31 24.06 -10.82
N ALA A 16 -11.20 23.77 -11.78
CA ALA A 16 -12.59 24.23 -11.77
C ALA A 16 -13.51 23.40 -10.84
N GLY A 17 -13.01 22.33 -10.21
CA GLY A 17 -13.79 21.48 -9.32
C GLY A 17 -14.74 20.51 -10.04
N TYR A 18 -14.50 20.20 -11.31
CA TYR A 18 -15.37 19.33 -12.12
C TYR A 18 -15.05 17.84 -12.02
N ALA A 19 -13.98 17.46 -11.32
CA ALA A 19 -13.52 16.07 -11.23
C ALA A 19 -14.60 15.09 -10.78
N GLU A 20 -15.29 15.37 -9.66
CA GLU A 20 -16.34 14.51 -9.10
C GLU A 20 -17.53 14.36 -10.06
N ALA A 21 -17.90 15.43 -10.76
CA ALA A 21 -18.97 15.40 -11.75
C ALA A 21 -18.62 14.53 -12.97
N ILE A 22 -17.37 14.60 -13.44
CA ILE A 22 -16.87 13.77 -14.56
C ILE A 22 -16.78 12.30 -14.13
N GLU A 23 -16.28 12.01 -12.93
CA GLU A 23 -16.24 10.65 -12.37
C GLU A 23 -17.65 10.07 -12.22
N GLY A 24 -18.63 10.86 -11.76
CA GLY A 24 -20.04 10.45 -11.71
C GLY A 24 -20.63 10.11 -13.09
N LEU A 25 -20.19 10.78 -14.17
CA LEU A 25 -20.59 10.43 -15.54
C LEU A 25 -19.98 9.09 -15.99
N ILE A 26 -18.72 8.82 -15.62
CA ILE A 26 -18.03 7.55 -15.91
C ILE A 26 -18.80 6.39 -15.27
N GLU A 27 -19.15 6.51 -13.99
CA GLU A 27 -19.93 5.51 -13.25
C GLU A 27 -21.32 5.30 -13.87
N LYS A 28 -22.03 6.40 -14.18
CA LYS A 28 -23.36 6.35 -14.79
C LYS A 28 -23.37 5.65 -16.15
N HIS A 29 -22.27 5.75 -16.91
CA HIS A 29 -22.11 5.07 -18.20
C HIS A 29 -21.51 3.66 -18.08
N SER A 30 -21.45 3.11 -16.86
CA SER A 30 -21.05 1.72 -16.58
C SER A 30 -19.63 1.38 -17.02
N PHE A 31 -18.70 2.34 -16.94
CA PHE A 31 -17.28 2.04 -17.02
C PHE A 31 -16.78 1.48 -15.69
N ALA A 32 -16.00 0.41 -15.74
CA ALA A 32 -15.24 -0.03 -14.59
C ALA A 32 -13.94 0.78 -14.49
N VAL A 33 -13.73 1.48 -13.37
CA VAL A 33 -12.47 2.16 -13.07
C VAL A 33 -11.51 1.14 -12.46
N LEU A 34 -10.56 0.66 -13.25
CA LEU A 34 -9.58 -0.35 -12.80
C LEU A 34 -8.46 0.26 -11.96
N ALA A 35 -8.13 1.52 -12.24
CA ALA A 35 -7.11 2.25 -11.51
C ALA A 35 -7.32 3.75 -11.63
N ARG A 36 -6.81 4.48 -10.64
CA ARG A 36 -6.91 5.94 -10.54
C ARG A 36 -5.67 6.48 -9.86
N MET A 37 -5.12 7.57 -10.37
CA MET A 37 -4.06 8.32 -9.70
C MET A 37 -4.19 9.82 -9.99
N GLU A 38 -3.71 10.62 -9.06
CA GLU A 38 -3.56 12.06 -9.23
C GLU A 38 -2.08 12.40 -9.30
N LEU A 39 -1.67 13.16 -10.31
CA LEU A 39 -0.27 13.51 -10.55
C LEU A 39 -0.15 14.83 -11.30
N THR A 40 1.03 15.45 -11.27
CA THR A 40 1.38 16.54 -12.19
C THR A 40 2.29 15.98 -13.29
N LEU A 41 1.95 16.23 -14.54
CA LEU A 41 2.71 15.70 -15.68
C LEU A 41 4.05 16.42 -15.86
N SER A 42 5.08 15.69 -16.28
CA SER A 42 6.33 16.28 -16.79
C SER A 42 6.22 16.60 -18.28
N SER A 43 7.07 17.50 -18.79
CA SER A 43 7.13 17.81 -20.23
C SER A 43 7.46 16.58 -21.08
N GLU A 44 8.28 15.65 -20.56
CA GLU A 44 8.60 14.37 -21.22
C GLU A 44 7.36 13.48 -21.34
N GLN A 45 6.56 13.36 -20.28
CA GLN A 45 5.32 12.59 -20.30
C GLN A 45 4.29 13.18 -21.26
N VAL A 46 4.22 14.51 -21.37
CA VAL A 46 3.33 15.17 -22.35
C VAL A 46 3.78 14.89 -23.78
N ALA A 47 5.09 14.90 -24.06
CA ALA A 47 5.63 14.56 -25.37
C ALA A 47 5.29 13.12 -25.78
N GLU A 48 5.44 12.17 -24.87
CA GLU A 48 5.10 10.77 -25.16
C GLU A 48 3.59 10.55 -25.35
N LEU A 49 2.75 11.29 -24.61
CA LEU A 49 1.28 11.23 -24.73
C LEU A 49 0.77 11.88 -26.02
N TYR A 50 1.34 13.02 -26.43
CA TYR A 50 0.86 13.84 -27.55
C TYR A 50 1.85 13.92 -28.73
N GLU A 51 2.68 12.90 -28.92
CA GLU A 51 3.70 12.78 -29.98
C GLU A 51 3.17 13.21 -31.37
N ALA A 52 1.92 12.86 -31.70
CA ALA A 52 1.29 13.20 -32.98
C ALA A 52 1.15 14.73 -33.23
N TYR A 53 1.21 15.54 -32.18
CA TYR A 53 1.09 17.00 -32.25
C TYR A 53 2.44 17.73 -32.21
N GLU A 54 3.58 17.02 -32.08
CA GLU A 54 4.91 17.64 -32.07
C GLU A 54 5.23 18.44 -33.35
N GLY A 55 4.56 18.12 -34.46
CA GLY A 55 4.69 18.86 -35.72
C GLY A 55 4.09 20.28 -35.71
N ASP A 56 3.19 20.59 -34.77
CA ASP A 56 2.61 21.92 -34.57
C ASP A 56 3.23 22.58 -33.33
N VAL A 57 4.34 23.27 -33.55
CA VAL A 57 5.22 23.78 -32.49
C VAL A 57 4.48 24.72 -31.51
N ASP A 58 3.64 25.61 -32.03
CA ASP A 58 2.95 26.61 -31.21
C ASP A 58 1.81 25.96 -30.40
N PHE A 59 1.03 25.07 -31.03
CA PHE A 59 -0.03 24.34 -30.34
C PHE A 59 0.51 23.40 -29.27
N PHE A 60 1.56 22.65 -29.60
CA PHE A 60 2.18 21.68 -28.70
C PHE A 60 2.83 22.37 -27.49
N ALA A 61 3.49 23.52 -27.70
CA ALA A 61 4.03 24.32 -26.60
C ALA A 61 2.93 24.80 -25.64
N ALA A 62 1.81 25.30 -26.18
CA ALA A 62 0.68 25.76 -25.37
C ALA A 62 -0.04 24.61 -24.64
N LEU A 63 -0.19 23.46 -25.29
CA LEU A 63 -0.74 22.25 -24.67
C LEU A 63 0.16 21.72 -23.54
N THR A 64 1.48 21.73 -23.74
CA THR A 64 2.45 21.32 -22.73
C THR A 64 2.41 22.25 -21.52
N ALA A 65 2.34 23.56 -21.74
CA ALA A 65 2.20 24.53 -20.66
C ALA A 65 0.92 24.30 -19.85
N GLU A 66 -0.20 23.97 -20.50
CA GLU A 66 -1.46 23.67 -19.80
C GLU A 66 -1.38 22.39 -18.99
N LEU A 67 -0.94 21.28 -19.58
CA LEU A 67 -0.93 19.96 -18.93
C LEU A 67 0.07 19.84 -17.78
N THR A 68 1.10 20.69 -17.77
CA THR A 68 2.10 20.77 -16.68
C THR A 68 1.74 21.83 -15.62
N SER A 69 0.65 22.59 -15.81
CA SER A 69 0.29 23.72 -14.92
C SER A 69 -0.33 23.30 -13.58
N GLY A 70 -0.79 22.07 -13.45
CA GLY A 70 -1.52 21.61 -12.26
C GLY A 70 -1.74 20.10 -12.24
N PRO A 71 -2.45 19.59 -11.22
CA PRO A 71 -2.73 18.17 -11.09
C PRO A 71 -3.71 17.69 -12.19
N VAL A 72 -3.46 16.48 -12.68
CA VAL A 72 -4.37 15.71 -13.51
C VAL A 72 -4.82 14.47 -12.75
N ILE A 73 -6.02 13.98 -13.08
CA ILE A 73 -6.50 12.69 -12.60
C ILE A 73 -6.45 11.71 -13.78
N ALA A 74 -5.53 10.76 -13.72
CA ALA A 74 -5.44 9.67 -14.68
C ALA A 74 -6.22 8.46 -14.17
N MET A 75 -6.97 7.81 -15.06
CA MET A 75 -7.79 6.64 -14.77
C MET A 75 -7.70 5.62 -15.89
N VAL A 76 -7.88 4.36 -15.51
CA VAL A 76 -7.99 3.25 -16.45
C VAL A 76 -9.42 2.79 -16.49
N LEU A 77 -10.05 2.92 -17.66
CA LEU A 77 -11.44 2.55 -17.85
C LEU A 77 -11.54 1.25 -18.65
N GLU A 78 -12.39 0.34 -18.20
CA GLU A 78 -12.73 -0.90 -18.89
C GLU A 78 -14.24 -0.97 -19.15
N LYS A 79 -14.60 -1.26 -20.41
CA LYS A 79 -15.97 -1.51 -20.85
C LYS A 79 -15.96 -2.27 -22.18
N ASP A 80 -17.06 -2.93 -22.53
CA ASP A 80 -17.30 -3.37 -23.90
C ASP A 80 -17.22 -2.19 -24.88
N ASN A 81 -16.31 -2.28 -25.85
CA ASN A 81 -15.95 -1.20 -26.77
C ASN A 81 -15.57 0.11 -26.04
N GLY A 82 -14.99 0.00 -24.85
CA GLY A 82 -14.59 1.09 -23.96
C GLY A 82 -13.88 2.26 -24.62
N ILE A 83 -12.99 2.04 -25.60
CA ILE A 83 -12.36 3.16 -26.33
C ILE A 83 -13.40 3.99 -27.10
N ALA A 84 -14.25 3.34 -27.90
CA ALA A 84 -15.25 4.02 -28.71
C ALA A 84 -16.32 4.69 -27.82
N GLU A 85 -16.75 4.00 -26.77
CA GLU A 85 -17.70 4.51 -25.79
C GLU A 85 -17.14 5.73 -25.04
N TRP A 86 -15.85 5.71 -24.68
CA TRP A 86 -15.21 6.82 -23.97
C TRP A 86 -15.04 8.03 -24.89
N LEU A 87 -14.62 7.83 -26.13
CA LEU A 87 -14.53 8.91 -27.12
C LEU A 87 -15.90 9.53 -27.43
N ALA A 88 -16.96 8.71 -27.49
CA ALA A 88 -18.32 9.20 -27.65
C ALA A 88 -18.77 10.06 -26.45
N LEU A 89 -18.43 9.65 -25.23
CA LEU A 89 -18.73 10.42 -24.01
C LEU A 89 -17.90 11.71 -23.91
N LEU A 90 -16.66 11.71 -24.43
CA LEU A 90 -15.81 12.90 -24.49
C LEU A 90 -16.36 13.95 -25.46
N GLY A 91 -16.83 13.53 -26.64
CA GLY A 91 -17.25 14.43 -27.71
C GLY A 91 -16.08 15.01 -28.53
N PRO A 92 -16.36 15.91 -29.50
CA PRO A 92 -15.34 16.54 -30.34
C PRO A 92 -14.20 17.18 -29.56
N GLU A 93 -12.96 17.14 -30.08
CA GLU A 93 -11.77 17.65 -29.36
C GLU A 93 -11.83 19.14 -29.02
N ASP A 94 -12.44 19.94 -29.90
CA ASP A 94 -12.67 21.34 -29.66
C ASP A 94 -13.95 21.52 -28.83
N ALA A 95 -13.79 22.08 -27.62
CA ALA A 95 -14.90 22.31 -26.70
C ALA A 95 -16.00 23.20 -27.30
N ALA A 96 -15.67 24.16 -28.17
CA ALA A 96 -16.66 25.02 -28.82
C ALA A 96 -17.52 24.24 -29.82
N VAL A 97 -16.91 23.29 -30.54
CA VAL A 97 -17.64 22.38 -31.43
C VAL A 97 -18.47 21.39 -30.61
N ALA A 98 -17.88 20.83 -29.55
CA ALA A 98 -18.56 19.91 -28.65
C ALA A 98 -19.80 20.53 -27.98
N ALA A 99 -19.72 21.81 -27.57
CA ALA A 99 -20.86 22.51 -26.96
C ALA A 99 -22.07 22.65 -27.90
N VAL A 100 -21.87 22.59 -29.23
CA VAL A 100 -22.94 22.68 -30.23
C VAL A 100 -23.39 21.30 -30.68
N GLU A 101 -22.45 20.43 -31.07
CA GLU A 101 -22.74 19.14 -31.68
C GLU A 101 -23.06 18.05 -30.65
N ALA A 102 -22.50 18.16 -29.44
CA ALA A 102 -22.66 17.19 -28.36
C ALA A 102 -22.66 17.89 -26.98
N PRO A 103 -23.67 18.74 -26.68
CA PRO A 103 -23.69 19.57 -25.47
C PRO A 103 -23.67 18.81 -24.15
N LEU A 104 -24.03 17.52 -24.16
CA LEU A 104 -24.00 16.63 -23.00
C LEU A 104 -22.72 15.79 -22.90
N SER A 105 -21.77 15.99 -23.82
CA SER A 105 -20.45 15.37 -23.75
C SER A 105 -19.58 16.07 -22.70
N ILE A 106 -18.57 15.37 -22.18
CA ILE A 106 -17.65 15.93 -21.18
C ILE A 106 -17.00 17.22 -21.69
N ARG A 107 -16.53 17.24 -22.95
CA ARG A 107 -15.90 18.43 -23.54
C ARG A 107 -16.89 19.57 -23.77
N GLY A 108 -18.13 19.25 -24.13
CA GLY A 108 -19.20 20.25 -24.29
C GLY A 108 -19.69 20.85 -22.97
N MET A 109 -19.70 20.07 -21.89
CA MET A 109 -20.16 20.51 -20.57
C MET A 109 -19.08 21.24 -19.77
N PHE A 110 -17.82 20.79 -19.86
CA PHE A 110 -16.76 21.22 -18.95
C PHE A 110 -15.56 21.85 -19.65
N GLY A 111 -15.46 21.75 -20.98
CA GLY A 111 -14.39 22.35 -21.75
C GLY A 111 -14.63 23.83 -22.05
N SER A 112 -13.54 24.56 -22.29
CA SER A 112 -13.54 26.00 -22.60
C SER A 112 -12.81 26.35 -23.89
N SER A 113 -11.88 25.52 -24.35
CA SER A 113 -11.17 25.69 -25.62
C SER A 113 -10.64 24.36 -26.15
N LYS A 114 -9.98 24.37 -27.32
CA LYS A 114 -9.30 23.20 -27.87
C LYS A 114 -8.16 22.66 -26.99
N ILE A 115 -7.48 23.54 -26.24
CA ILE A 115 -6.41 23.16 -25.30
C ILE A 115 -7.02 22.75 -23.95
N LYS A 116 -7.92 23.59 -23.43
CA LYS A 116 -8.66 23.42 -22.18
C LYS A 116 -9.99 22.72 -22.43
N ASN A 117 -9.92 21.46 -22.82
CA ASN A 117 -11.10 20.67 -23.17
C ASN A 117 -11.50 19.68 -22.05
N ALA A 118 -11.12 19.94 -20.80
CA ALA A 118 -11.46 19.14 -19.62
C ALA A 118 -10.94 17.70 -19.53
N ALA A 119 -10.93 16.93 -20.62
CA ALA A 119 -10.57 15.52 -20.59
C ALA A 119 -9.96 14.96 -21.88
N HIS A 120 -9.13 13.93 -21.72
CA HIS A 120 -8.46 13.19 -22.78
C HIS A 120 -8.79 11.69 -22.73
N GLY A 121 -8.72 11.06 -23.90
CA GLY A 121 -8.96 9.64 -24.09
C GLY A 121 -8.10 9.08 -25.22
N SER A 122 -7.70 7.82 -25.07
CA SER A 122 -6.92 7.11 -26.08
C SER A 122 -7.70 6.98 -27.39
N LEU A 123 -7.04 7.25 -28.53
CA LEU A 123 -7.69 7.24 -29.85
C LEU A 123 -7.82 5.85 -30.48
N SER A 124 -7.01 4.89 -30.03
CA SER A 124 -6.99 3.52 -30.52
C SER A 124 -6.52 2.57 -29.43
N ALA A 125 -6.68 1.26 -29.66
CA ALA A 125 -6.14 0.25 -28.75
C ALA A 125 -4.61 0.37 -28.61
N MET A 126 -3.94 0.89 -29.64
CA MET A 126 -2.50 1.08 -29.61
C MET A 126 -2.06 2.28 -28.82
N CYS A 127 -2.78 3.39 -28.97
CA CYS A 127 -2.61 4.56 -28.11
C CYS A 127 -2.84 4.15 -26.64
N ALA A 128 -3.96 3.46 -26.38
CA ALA A 128 -4.30 3.00 -25.03
C ALA A 128 -3.21 2.13 -24.41
N PHE A 129 -2.66 1.16 -25.14
CA PHE A 129 -1.57 0.33 -24.64
C PHE A 129 -0.33 1.15 -24.24
N ARG A 130 0.14 2.04 -25.11
CA ARG A 130 1.32 2.89 -24.85
C ARG A 130 1.08 3.81 -23.65
N GLU A 131 -0.06 4.48 -23.66
CA GLU A 131 -0.42 5.48 -22.66
C GLU A 131 -0.67 4.84 -21.29
N LEU A 132 -1.38 3.71 -21.23
CA LEU A 132 -1.60 2.98 -19.97
C LEU A 132 -0.29 2.43 -19.41
N LYS A 133 0.65 2.01 -20.26
CA LYS A 133 2.00 1.60 -19.83
C LYS A 133 2.79 2.78 -19.24
N LEU A 134 2.64 3.98 -19.79
CA LEU A 134 3.29 5.19 -19.31
C LEU A 134 2.83 5.55 -17.88
N PHE A 135 1.51 5.55 -17.63
CA PHE A 135 0.95 5.99 -16.35
C PHE A 135 0.79 4.86 -15.33
N PHE A 136 0.49 3.64 -15.77
CA PHE A 136 0.11 2.52 -14.91
C PHE A 136 0.95 1.25 -15.16
N PRO A 137 2.29 1.33 -15.18
CA PRO A 137 3.15 0.20 -15.58
C PRO A 137 3.08 -1.04 -14.68
N ARG A 138 2.58 -0.88 -13.44
CA ARG A 138 2.56 -1.93 -12.40
C ARG A 138 1.16 -2.31 -11.93
N VAL A 139 0.13 -1.72 -12.53
CA VAL A 139 -1.24 -1.77 -11.98
C VAL A 139 -2.04 -2.92 -12.56
N PHE A 140 -1.63 -3.46 -13.70
CA PHE A 140 -2.39 -4.51 -14.36
C PHE A 140 -1.88 -5.90 -14.01
N PRO A 141 -2.79 -6.82 -13.69
CA PRO A 141 -2.42 -8.23 -13.64
C PRO A 141 -1.86 -8.63 -15.00
N ARG A 142 -0.87 -9.50 -14.98
CA ARG A 142 -0.34 -10.06 -16.21
C ARG A 142 -1.41 -10.92 -16.86
N GLU A 143 -1.59 -10.73 -18.16
CA GLU A 143 -2.58 -11.45 -18.94
C GLU A 143 -1.88 -12.47 -19.81
N VAL A 144 -2.62 -13.52 -20.16
CA VAL A 144 -2.15 -14.53 -21.10
C VAL A 144 -2.81 -14.30 -22.45
N THR A 145 -2.01 -14.28 -23.50
CA THR A 145 -2.45 -14.35 -24.90
C THR A 145 -1.87 -15.59 -25.56
N VAL A 146 -2.50 -16.05 -26.63
CA VAL A 146 -2.03 -17.21 -27.39
C VAL A 146 -1.52 -16.76 -28.76
N CYS A 147 -0.35 -17.28 -29.13
CA CYS A 147 0.22 -17.17 -30.46
C CYS A 147 0.40 -18.57 -31.04
N VAL A 148 0.00 -18.77 -32.29
CA VAL A 148 0.02 -20.07 -32.97
C VAL A 148 0.78 -19.93 -34.28
N LEU A 149 1.74 -20.82 -34.50
CA LEU A 149 2.48 -20.96 -35.76
C LEU A 149 2.04 -22.24 -36.49
N THR A 150 1.42 -22.08 -37.66
CA THR A 150 0.90 -23.20 -38.47
C THR A 150 1.99 -23.91 -39.29
N SER A 151 3.09 -23.22 -39.61
CA SER A 151 4.29 -23.80 -40.25
C SER A 151 5.44 -23.89 -39.23
N SER A 152 5.33 -24.85 -38.30
CA SER A 152 6.31 -24.94 -37.21
C SER A 152 7.62 -25.64 -37.62
N SER A 153 8.72 -24.89 -37.55
CA SER A 153 10.09 -25.41 -37.62
C SER A 153 10.87 -24.87 -36.42
N SER A 154 11.93 -25.56 -35.98
CA SER A 154 12.72 -25.12 -34.80
C SER A 154 13.30 -23.72 -34.98
N SER A 155 13.70 -23.35 -36.20
CA SER A 155 14.19 -22.00 -36.49
C SER A 155 13.08 -20.95 -36.40
N SER A 156 11.86 -21.26 -36.86
CA SER A 156 10.70 -20.37 -36.76
C SER A 156 10.27 -20.15 -35.31
N THR A 157 10.26 -21.21 -34.49
CA THR A 157 9.88 -21.13 -33.07
C THR A 157 10.88 -20.32 -32.25
N ASP A 158 12.18 -20.51 -32.49
CA ASP A 158 13.25 -19.74 -31.83
C ASP A 158 13.20 -18.26 -32.24
N ALA A 159 12.91 -18.01 -33.51
CA ALA A 159 12.78 -16.67 -34.07
C ALA A 159 11.57 -15.91 -33.53
N LEU A 160 10.45 -16.59 -33.27
CA LEU A 160 9.27 -16.00 -32.62
C LEU A 160 9.55 -15.74 -31.14
N THR A 161 10.07 -16.74 -30.43
CA THR A 161 10.43 -16.63 -29.00
C THR A 161 11.37 -15.45 -28.75
N SER A 162 12.40 -15.30 -29.58
CA SER A 162 13.33 -14.17 -29.47
C SER A 162 12.63 -12.83 -29.70
N ALA A 163 11.70 -12.75 -30.66
CA ALA A 163 11.00 -11.50 -30.98
C ALA A 163 10.03 -11.07 -29.86
N VAL A 164 9.22 -12.00 -29.35
CA VAL A 164 8.25 -11.69 -28.29
C VAL A 164 8.95 -11.38 -26.96
N SER A 165 10.02 -12.10 -26.63
CA SER A 165 10.74 -11.83 -25.39
C SER A 165 11.63 -10.58 -25.44
N ALA A 166 12.12 -10.16 -26.62
CA ALA A 166 12.77 -8.86 -26.78
C ALA A 166 11.82 -7.71 -26.41
N ASP A 167 10.54 -7.85 -26.75
CA ASP A 167 9.47 -6.91 -26.38
C ASP A 167 9.00 -7.05 -24.92
N GLY A 168 9.47 -8.08 -24.21
CA GLY A 168 9.21 -8.31 -22.79
C GLY A 168 8.07 -9.28 -22.48
N PHE A 169 7.59 -10.07 -23.46
CA PHE A 169 6.71 -11.19 -23.17
C PHE A 169 7.46 -12.32 -22.46
N LEU A 170 6.84 -12.87 -21.41
CA LEU A 170 7.24 -14.16 -20.90
C LEU A 170 6.58 -15.28 -21.71
N VAL A 171 7.38 -16.25 -22.16
CA VAL A 171 6.86 -17.49 -22.75
C VAL A 171 6.63 -18.47 -21.60
N ILE A 172 5.37 -18.62 -21.18
CA ILE A 172 5.01 -19.41 -19.99
C ILE A 172 4.62 -20.85 -20.32
N ALA A 173 4.24 -21.14 -21.56
CA ALA A 173 4.07 -22.51 -22.03
C ALA A 173 4.24 -22.58 -23.55
N THR A 174 4.64 -23.74 -24.04
CA THR A 174 4.71 -24.04 -25.48
C THR A 174 4.31 -25.48 -25.68
N THR A 175 3.48 -25.74 -26.69
CA THR A 175 3.08 -27.09 -27.08
C THR A 175 3.09 -27.21 -28.60
N THR A 176 3.39 -28.40 -29.09
CA THR A 176 3.31 -28.72 -30.53
C THR A 176 2.31 -29.84 -30.71
N VAL A 177 1.28 -29.60 -31.52
CA VAL A 177 0.15 -30.51 -31.71
C VAL A 177 -0.21 -30.62 -33.19
N GLU A 178 -0.71 -31.78 -33.60
CA GLU A 178 -1.37 -31.97 -34.89
C GLU A 178 -2.89 -31.96 -34.66
N LEU A 179 -3.60 -31.07 -35.36
CA LEU A 179 -5.04 -30.89 -35.19
C LEU A 179 -5.81 -31.58 -36.32
N SER A 180 -6.88 -32.30 -35.96
CA SER A 180 -7.83 -32.80 -36.95
C SER A 180 -8.59 -31.65 -37.59
N LYS A 181 -9.21 -31.91 -38.75
CA LYS A 181 -10.03 -30.91 -39.43
C LYS A 181 -11.18 -30.42 -38.53
N GLU A 182 -11.84 -31.32 -37.82
CA GLU A 182 -12.94 -31.01 -36.90
C GLU A 182 -12.46 -30.13 -35.73
N GLN A 183 -11.26 -30.39 -35.22
CA GLN A 183 -10.65 -29.56 -34.16
C GLN A 183 -10.32 -28.16 -34.67
N ALA A 184 -9.80 -28.04 -35.89
CA ALA A 184 -9.52 -26.75 -36.53
C ALA A 184 -10.81 -25.96 -36.84
N GLU A 185 -11.87 -26.64 -37.30
CA GLU A 185 -13.21 -26.04 -37.50
C GLU A 185 -13.79 -25.52 -36.17
N SER A 186 -13.65 -26.29 -35.09
CA SER A 186 -14.07 -25.86 -33.75
C SER A 186 -13.31 -24.61 -33.28
N PHE A 187 -12.00 -24.55 -33.52
CA PHE A 187 -11.14 -23.42 -33.17
C PHE A 187 -11.60 -22.12 -33.86
N TYR A 188 -11.87 -22.19 -35.18
CA TYR A 188 -12.33 -21.05 -35.98
C TYR A 188 -13.85 -20.91 -36.06
N SER A 189 -14.63 -21.58 -35.20
CA SER A 189 -16.10 -21.59 -35.24
C SER A 189 -16.75 -20.20 -35.29
N HIS A 190 -16.12 -19.19 -34.68
CA HIS A 190 -16.58 -17.80 -34.71
C HIS A 190 -16.48 -17.13 -36.09
N LEU A 191 -15.69 -17.70 -37.01
CA LEU A 191 -15.52 -17.26 -38.39
C LEU A 191 -16.34 -18.10 -39.38
N ALA A 192 -17.19 -19.02 -38.90
CA ALA A 192 -17.99 -19.89 -39.76
C ALA A 192 -18.84 -19.06 -40.75
N GLY A 193 -18.72 -19.38 -42.04
CA GLY A 193 -19.38 -18.63 -43.13
C GLY A 193 -18.60 -17.44 -43.66
N SER A 194 -17.43 -17.11 -43.11
CA SER A 194 -16.52 -16.11 -43.67
C SER A 194 -15.72 -16.68 -44.86
N PRO A 195 -15.29 -15.83 -45.84
CA PRO A 195 -14.50 -16.29 -46.98
C PRO A 195 -13.16 -16.91 -46.61
N ALA A 196 -12.62 -16.58 -45.43
CA ALA A 196 -11.32 -17.03 -44.96
C ALA A 196 -11.38 -18.34 -44.13
N PHE A 197 -12.58 -18.80 -43.75
CA PHE A 197 -12.77 -19.93 -42.83
C PHE A 197 -12.10 -21.22 -43.34
N ASP A 198 -12.44 -21.63 -44.57
CA ASP A 198 -11.94 -22.90 -45.13
C ASP A 198 -10.42 -22.89 -45.32
N GLU A 199 -9.83 -21.74 -45.68
CA GLU A 199 -8.38 -21.57 -45.84
C GLU A 199 -7.65 -21.69 -44.50
N LEU A 200 -8.15 -21.03 -43.46
CA LEU A 200 -7.56 -21.06 -42.12
C LEU A 200 -7.66 -22.45 -41.48
N VAL A 201 -8.80 -23.12 -41.65
CA VAL A 201 -8.99 -24.52 -41.21
C VAL A 201 -7.99 -25.43 -41.92
N ALA A 202 -7.88 -25.33 -43.25
CA ALA A 202 -6.97 -26.16 -44.03
C ALA A 202 -5.50 -25.96 -43.61
N LYS A 203 -5.09 -24.71 -43.33
CA LYS A 203 -3.74 -24.40 -42.82
C LYS A 203 -3.50 -25.00 -41.44
N LEU A 204 -4.43 -24.79 -40.50
CA LEU A 204 -4.29 -25.24 -39.12
C LEU A 204 -4.30 -26.78 -39.00
N SER A 205 -4.94 -27.50 -39.92
CA SER A 205 -4.95 -28.97 -39.98
C SER A 205 -3.91 -29.57 -40.93
N SER A 206 -2.99 -28.78 -41.50
CA SER A 206 -2.07 -29.25 -42.54
C SER A 206 -0.82 -29.99 -42.02
N GLY A 207 -0.52 -29.89 -40.73
CA GLY A 207 0.67 -30.46 -40.12
C GLY A 207 0.84 -30.05 -38.65
N PRO A 208 2.06 -30.20 -38.08
CA PRO A 208 2.32 -29.84 -36.70
C PRO A 208 2.30 -28.33 -36.50
N VAL A 209 1.49 -27.91 -35.53
CA VAL A 209 1.26 -26.52 -35.14
C VAL A 209 1.91 -26.28 -33.79
N SER A 210 2.65 -25.18 -33.64
CA SER A 210 3.22 -24.78 -32.35
C SER A 210 2.44 -23.63 -31.73
N ALA A 211 1.87 -23.86 -30.56
CA ALA A 211 1.13 -22.87 -29.79
C ALA A 211 1.97 -22.38 -28.60
N PHE A 212 1.94 -21.08 -28.36
CA PHE A 212 2.68 -20.38 -27.32
C PHE A 212 1.70 -19.64 -26.42
N ALA A 213 1.77 -19.90 -25.12
CA ALA A 213 1.13 -19.06 -24.11
C ALA A 213 2.13 -17.96 -23.73
N LEU A 214 1.76 -16.72 -24.04
CA LEU A 214 2.58 -15.54 -23.83
C LEU A 214 1.95 -14.67 -22.75
N GLU A 215 2.77 -14.21 -21.82
CA GLU A 215 2.33 -13.44 -20.67
C GLU A 215 3.01 -12.07 -20.60
N LYS A 216 2.19 -11.03 -20.44
CA LYS A 216 2.61 -9.64 -20.26
C LYS A 216 1.42 -8.82 -19.73
N PRO A 217 1.63 -7.69 -19.05
CA PRO A 217 0.57 -6.70 -18.93
C PRO A 217 0.07 -6.28 -20.32
N PHE A 218 -1.25 -6.30 -20.55
CA PHE A 218 -1.89 -6.06 -21.86
C PHE A 218 -1.34 -6.97 -22.96
N ALA A 219 -1.28 -8.27 -22.69
CA ALA A 219 -0.64 -9.23 -23.57
C ALA A 219 -1.27 -9.27 -24.97
N VAL A 220 -2.59 -9.14 -25.05
CA VAL A 220 -3.33 -9.18 -26.33
C VAL A 220 -2.99 -7.97 -27.19
N GLU A 221 -3.06 -6.77 -26.62
CA GLU A 221 -2.76 -5.52 -27.31
C GLU A 221 -1.28 -5.44 -27.70
N GLY A 222 -0.38 -5.83 -26.79
CA GLY A 222 1.06 -5.87 -27.05
C GLY A 222 1.43 -6.86 -28.14
N LEU A 223 0.78 -8.02 -28.21
CA LEU A 223 1.06 -9.00 -29.27
C LEU A 223 0.49 -8.52 -30.60
N THR A 224 -0.69 -7.90 -30.58
CA THR A 224 -1.29 -7.27 -31.76
C THR A 224 -0.38 -6.17 -32.32
N TYR A 225 0.27 -5.39 -31.45
CA TYR A 225 1.29 -4.41 -31.84
C TYR A 225 2.45 -5.07 -32.60
N LEU A 226 3.07 -6.08 -32.01
CA LEU A 226 4.19 -6.80 -32.62
C LEU A 226 3.81 -7.46 -33.93
N LEU A 227 2.57 -7.92 -34.04
CA LEU A 227 2.05 -8.55 -35.24
C LEU A 227 1.98 -7.56 -36.41
N GLY A 228 1.62 -6.30 -36.14
CA GLY A 228 1.44 -5.27 -37.15
C GLY A 228 0.09 -5.36 -37.90
N PRO A 229 -0.28 -4.29 -38.65
CA PRO A 229 -1.58 -4.16 -39.28
C PRO A 229 -1.85 -5.28 -40.30
N LYS A 230 -3.12 -5.66 -40.45
CA LYS A 230 -3.54 -6.74 -41.36
C LYS A 230 -3.35 -6.36 -42.84
N ASP A 231 -3.54 -5.09 -43.17
CA ASP A 231 -3.57 -4.62 -44.56
C ASP A 231 -2.21 -4.16 -45.11
N VAL A 232 -1.22 -3.94 -44.23
CA VAL A 232 0.10 -3.41 -44.61
C VAL A 232 1.20 -4.20 -43.90
N LEU A 233 2.09 -4.82 -44.69
CA LEU A 233 3.28 -5.49 -44.15
C LEU A 233 4.31 -4.44 -43.70
N GLN A 234 4.25 -4.07 -42.42
CA GLN A 234 5.22 -3.17 -41.81
C GLN A 234 6.58 -3.87 -41.62
N PRO A 235 7.70 -3.29 -42.08
CA PRO A 235 9.03 -3.85 -41.85
C PRO A 235 9.30 -4.08 -40.37
N GLY A 236 9.72 -5.30 -40.01
CA GLY A 236 10.03 -5.67 -38.62
C GLY A 236 8.86 -6.27 -37.83
N SER A 237 7.63 -6.26 -38.36
CA SER A 237 6.49 -6.90 -37.69
C SER A 237 6.53 -8.43 -37.80
N LEU A 238 5.87 -9.14 -36.88
CA LEU A 238 5.76 -10.60 -36.94
C LEU A 238 5.01 -11.03 -38.21
N ARG A 239 4.01 -10.27 -38.68
CA ARG A 239 3.29 -10.57 -39.91
C ARG A 239 4.16 -10.41 -41.16
N ALA A 240 5.08 -9.45 -41.18
CA ALA A 240 6.06 -9.36 -42.27
C ALA A 240 7.06 -10.53 -42.28
N LYS A 241 7.35 -11.11 -41.11
CA LYS A 241 8.31 -12.21 -40.95
C LYS A 241 7.71 -13.59 -41.19
N PHE A 242 6.50 -13.84 -40.70
CA PHE A 242 5.83 -15.15 -40.74
C PHE A 242 4.62 -15.20 -41.70
N GLY A 243 4.23 -14.06 -42.29
CA GLY A 243 3.14 -14.01 -43.26
C GLY A 243 1.80 -14.44 -42.68
N GLY A 244 1.10 -15.30 -43.41
CA GLY A 244 -0.19 -15.87 -43.01
C GLY A 244 -0.09 -17.10 -42.11
N ASP A 245 1.10 -17.49 -41.69
CA ASP A 245 1.33 -18.70 -40.88
C ASP A 245 1.28 -18.43 -39.36
N ILE A 246 0.98 -17.19 -38.96
CA ILE A 246 0.89 -16.76 -37.56
C ILE A 246 -0.55 -16.33 -37.23
N HIS A 247 -1.11 -16.96 -36.20
CA HIS A 247 -2.37 -16.58 -35.57
C HIS A 247 -2.10 -16.02 -34.18
N CYS A 248 -2.83 -14.99 -33.78
CA CYS A 248 -2.73 -14.38 -32.45
C CYS A 248 -4.12 -14.07 -31.94
N SER A 249 -4.33 -14.22 -30.63
CA SER A 249 -5.62 -13.89 -30.02
C SER A 249 -5.98 -12.41 -30.26
N GLU A 250 -7.22 -12.15 -30.68
CA GLU A 250 -7.68 -10.79 -31.02
C GLU A 250 -8.36 -10.06 -29.86
N SER A 251 -8.67 -10.78 -28.77
CA SER A 251 -9.31 -10.22 -27.56
C SER A 251 -8.99 -11.10 -26.34
N LEU A 252 -9.21 -10.58 -25.13
CA LEU A 252 -9.06 -11.35 -23.89
C LEU A 252 -9.97 -12.60 -23.86
N SER A 253 -11.19 -12.49 -24.38
CA SER A 253 -12.11 -13.62 -24.45
C SER A 253 -11.63 -14.71 -25.42
N ALA A 254 -11.08 -14.30 -26.58
CA ALA A 254 -10.46 -15.23 -27.51
C ALA A 254 -9.23 -15.89 -26.88
N ALA A 255 -8.34 -15.11 -26.28
CA ALA A 255 -7.15 -15.59 -25.59
C ALA A 255 -7.48 -16.65 -24.53
N ALA A 256 -8.49 -16.42 -23.70
CA ALA A 256 -8.90 -17.39 -22.68
C ALA A 256 -9.41 -18.71 -23.28
N LYS A 257 -10.21 -18.66 -24.36
CA LYS A 257 -10.71 -19.85 -25.05
C LYS A 257 -9.59 -20.62 -25.75
N GLU A 258 -8.71 -19.91 -26.45
CA GLU A 258 -7.56 -20.49 -27.15
C GLU A 258 -6.56 -21.10 -26.14
N ALA A 259 -6.33 -20.44 -25.01
CA ALA A 259 -5.49 -20.93 -23.93
C ALA A 259 -6.05 -22.24 -23.35
N ALA A 260 -7.36 -22.28 -23.07
CA ALA A 260 -8.03 -23.49 -22.61
C ALA A 260 -7.96 -24.62 -23.66
N PHE A 261 -8.07 -24.29 -24.94
CA PHE A 261 -8.01 -25.26 -26.05
C PHE A 261 -6.63 -25.94 -26.14
N PHE A 262 -5.53 -25.18 -26.07
CA PHE A 262 -4.18 -25.73 -26.23
C PHE A 262 -3.53 -26.23 -24.93
N PHE A 263 -3.85 -25.62 -23.79
CA PHE A 263 -3.12 -25.83 -22.53
C PHE A 263 -4.00 -26.31 -21.36
N GLY A 264 -5.32 -26.33 -21.51
CA GLY A 264 -6.24 -26.78 -20.46
C GLY A 264 -6.09 -25.97 -19.16
N ASP A 265 -5.96 -26.66 -18.03
CA ASP A 265 -5.79 -26.07 -16.69
C ASP A 265 -4.32 -25.80 -16.31
N MET A 266 -3.37 -26.13 -17.18
CA MET A 266 -1.92 -25.95 -16.91
C MET A 266 -1.58 -24.50 -16.57
N LEU A 267 -2.23 -23.54 -17.24
CA LEU A 267 -1.95 -22.11 -17.07
C LEU A 267 -2.58 -21.51 -15.81
N THR A 268 -3.45 -22.25 -15.13
CA THR A 268 -4.13 -21.79 -13.90
C THR A 268 -3.67 -22.57 -12.67
N ARG A 269 -3.18 -23.80 -12.84
CA ARG A 269 -2.69 -24.63 -11.74
C ARG A 269 -1.31 -24.16 -11.27
N PRO A 270 -1.12 -23.86 -9.97
CA PRO A 270 0.18 -23.47 -9.45
C PRO A 270 1.19 -24.62 -9.56
N SER A 271 2.43 -24.24 -9.84
CA SER A 271 3.60 -25.10 -9.92
C SER A 271 4.78 -24.40 -9.26
N GLU A 272 5.86 -25.12 -9.01
CA GLU A 272 7.00 -24.61 -8.25
C GLU A 272 8.29 -24.74 -9.06
N THR A 273 9.22 -23.82 -8.84
CA THR A 273 10.56 -23.86 -9.44
C THR A 273 11.59 -23.45 -8.40
N PHE A 274 12.80 -23.95 -8.57
CA PHE A 274 13.93 -23.57 -7.76
C PHE A 274 14.69 -22.46 -8.49
N ALA A 275 15.06 -21.40 -7.76
CA ALA A 275 15.82 -20.27 -8.27
C ALA A 275 17.05 -20.03 -7.38
N TRP A 276 18.21 -19.78 -8.00
CA TRP A 276 19.45 -19.46 -7.29
C TRP A 276 19.98 -18.13 -7.80
N VAL A 277 20.12 -17.13 -6.94
CA VAL A 277 20.93 -15.93 -7.22
C VAL A 277 22.36 -16.26 -6.82
N LYS A 278 23.23 -16.32 -7.82
CA LYS A 278 24.63 -16.77 -7.69
C LYS A 278 25.51 -15.69 -7.04
N PRO A 279 26.75 -16.01 -6.63
CA PRO A 279 27.62 -15.07 -5.92
C PRO A 279 27.93 -13.77 -6.65
N ASP A 280 27.93 -13.78 -7.99
CA ASP A 280 28.17 -12.60 -8.82
C ASP A 280 27.03 -11.57 -8.77
N ALA A 281 25.81 -12.01 -8.47
CA ALA A 281 24.62 -11.16 -8.44
C ALA A 281 24.00 -11.03 -7.04
N PHE A 282 24.66 -11.53 -6.00
CA PHE A 282 24.15 -11.51 -4.63
C PHE A 282 23.86 -10.09 -4.12
N GLU A 283 24.75 -9.12 -4.42
CA GLU A 283 24.54 -7.70 -4.10
C GLU A 283 23.33 -7.08 -4.81
N SER A 284 22.84 -7.72 -5.88
CA SER A 284 21.63 -7.33 -6.63
C SER A 284 20.43 -8.23 -6.33
N ALA A 285 20.47 -9.04 -5.28
CA ALA A 285 19.42 -9.99 -4.95
C ALA A 285 18.05 -9.33 -4.76
N ASP A 286 17.99 -8.18 -4.06
CA ASP A 286 16.73 -7.46 -3.84
C ASP A 286 16.08 -6.98 -5.14
N ALA A 287 16.89 -6.52 -6.10
CA ALA A 287 16.39 -6.12 -7.43
C ALA A 287 15.87 -7.33 -8.21
N ILE A 288 16.54 -8.49 -8.11
CA ILE A 288 16.10 -9.74 -8.75
C ILE A 288 14.80 -10.26 -8.12
N LEU A 289 14.68 -10.18 -6.79
CA LEU A 289 13.46 -10.53 -6.07
C LEU A 289 12.29 -9.64 -6.50
N ALA A 290 12.52 -8.33 -6.62
CA ALA A 290 11.50 -7.39 -7.09
C ALA A 290 11.03 -7.72 -8.52
N GLU A 291 11.93 -8.12 -9.41
CA GLU A 291 11.59 -8.57 -10.77
C GLU A 291 10.81 -9.90 -10.76
N ALA A 292 11.14 -10.83 -9.85
CA ALA A 292 10.40 -12.07 -9.67
C ALA A 292 8.97 -11.80 -9.15
N GLU A 293 8.84 -10.97 -8.12
CA GLU A 293 7.55 -10.54 -7.56
C GLU A 293 6.70 -9.80 -8.61
N ALA A 294 7.30 -8.86 -9.36
CA ALA A 294 6.65 -8.17 -10.47
C ALA A 294 6.27 -9.12 -11.63
N ALA A 295 6.98 -10.24 -11.76
CA ALA A 295 6.61 -11.33 -12.65
C ALA A 295 5.57 -12.28 -12.05
N GLY A 296 4.95 -11.96 -10.91
CA GLY A 296 3.86 -12.74 -10.31
C GLY A 296 4.31 -14.00 -9.58
N PHE A 297 5.61 -14.13 -9.25
CA PHE A 297 6.08 -15.21 -8.40
C PHE A 297 5.77 -14.94 -6.94
N THR A 298 5.28 -15.96 -6.25
CA THR A 298 5.23 -15.98 -4.79
C THR A 298 6.45 -16.72 -4.26
N ILE A 299 7.14 -16.14 -3.28
CA ILE A 299 8.29 -16.78 -2.63
C ILE A 299 7.76 -17.72 -1.55
N LEU A 300 8.00 -19.03 -1.71
CA LEU A 300 7.65 -20.04 -0.71
C LEU A 300 8.73 -20.20 0.37
N ALA A 301 9.99 -20.12 -0.04
CA ALA A 301 11.14 -20.20 0.85
C ALA A 301 12.31 -19.40 0.30
N SER A 302 13.13 -18.85 1.19
CA SER A 302 14.33 -18.08 0.85
C SER A 302 15.40 -18.28 1.92
N GLU A 303 16.61 -18.68 1.52
CA GLU A 303 17.76 -18.85 2.42
C GLU A 303 19.06 -18.38 1.76
N VAL A 304 19.92 -17.73 2.53
CA VAL A 304 21.27 -17.35 2.09
C VAL A 304 22.22 -18.49 2.41
N HIS A 305 22.96 -18.97 1.40
CA HIS A 305 23.94 -20.03 1.53
C HIS A 305 25.31 -19.60 1.00
N THR A 306 26.35 -20.04 1.70
CA THR A 306 27.71 -20.14 1.14
C THR A 306 28.01 -21.62 0.96
N LEU A 307 28.11 -22.08 -0.29
CA LEU A 307 28.23 -23.51 -0.58
C LEU A 307 29.61 -24.05 -0.19
N ASN A 308 29.61 -25.26 0.37
CA ASN A 308 30.82 -26.06 0.52
C ASN A 308 30.99 -27.01 -0.68
N SER A 309 32.16 -27.64 -0.79
CA SER A 309 32.50 -28.52 -1.91
C SER A 309 31.55 -29.71 -2.09
N SER A 310 31.11 -30.32 -0.98
CA SER A 310 30.17 -31.45 -1.04
C SER A 310 28.83 -31.02 -1.60
N LEU A 311 28.24 -29.95 -1.06
CA LEU A 311 26.92 -29.48 -1.46
C LEU A 311 26.92 -28.93 -2.89
N ALA A 312 27.97 -28.22 -3.30
CA ALA A 312 28.12 -27.73 -4.67
C ALA A 312 28.25 -28.89 -5.69
N ALA A 313 29.01 -29.93 -5.35
CA ALA A 313 29.15 -31.10 -6.21
C ALA A 313 27.85 -31.92 -6.31
N GLU A 314 27.11 -32.06 -5.20
CA GLU A 314 25.82 -32.74 -5.17
C GLU A 314 24.75 -31.98 -5.97
N PHE A 315 24.68 -30.65 -5.81
CA PHE A 315 23.73 -29.82 -6.55
C PHE A 315 23.96 -29.90 -8.07
N TYR A 316 25.22 -29.83 -8.52
CA TYR A 316 25.58 -29.89 -9.94
C TYR A 316 25.93 -31.30 -10.44
N ALA A 317 25.60 -32.35 -9.69
CA ALA A 317 25.88 -33.74 -10.06
C ALA A 317 25.47 -34.12 -11.51
N PRO A 318 24.34 -33.62 -12.08
CA PRO A 318 23.99 -33.87 -13.48
C PRO A 318 25.02 -33.37 -14.52
N HIS A 319 25.92 -32.46 -14.12
CA HIS A 319 27.00 -31.94 -14.95
C HIS A 319 28.36 -32.61 -14.67
N ALA A 320 28.41 -33.62 -13.79
CA ALA A 320 29.63 -34.35 -13.51
C ALA A 320 30.24 -34.92 -14.81
N GLY A 321 31.55 -34.77 -14.96
CA GLY A 321 32.29 -35.18 -16.16
C GLY A 321 32.29 -34.17 -17.31
N ARG A 322 31.60 -33.03 -17.19
CA ARG A 322 31.73 -31.90 -18.13
C ARG A 322 32.96 -31.05 -17.77
N GLU A 323 33.67 -30.54 -18.78
CA GLU A 323 34.89 -29.73 -18.56
C GLU A 323 34.64 -28.48 -17.69
N PHE A 324 33.44 -27.91 -17.76
CA PHE A 324 33.06 -26.72 -16.98
C PHE A 324 32.59 -27.02 -15.54
N PHE A 325 32.47 -28.29 -15.14
CA PHE A 325 31.90 -28.68 -13.84
C PHE A 325 32.72 -28.17 -12.66
N ALA A 326 34.02 -28.50 -12.60
CA ALA A 326 34.87 -28.06 -11.49
C ALA A 326 34.97 -26.52 -11.41
N PRO A 327 35.21 -25.78 -12.51
CA PRO A 327 35.19 -24.32 -12.48
C PRO A 327 33.83 -23.69 -12.09
N LEU A 328 32.71 -24.40 -12.27
CA LEU A 328 31.38 -23.97 -11.84
C LEU A 328 31.20 -24.17 -10.34
N CYS A 329 31.60 -25.33 -9.80
CA CYS A 329 31.58 -25.59 -8.36
C CYS A 329 32.48 -24.59 -7.62
N ASP A 330 33.71 -24.35 -8.09
CA ASP A 330 34.63 -23.37 -7.50
C ASP A 330 34.02 -21.97 -7.44
N PHE A 331 33.33 -21.58 -8.51
CA PHE A 331 32.63 -20.30 -8.56
C PHE A 331 31.50 -20.22 -7.54
N MET A 332 30.69 -21.26 -7.42
CA MET A 332 29.54 -21.26 -6.50
C MET A 332 29.95 -21.32 -5.01
N MET A 333 31.17 -21.79 -4.73
CA MET A 333 31.78 -21.72 -3.39
C MET A 333 32.45 -20.36 -3.09
N SER A 334 32.56 -19.46 -4.06
CA SER A 334 33.36 -18.23 -3.92
C SER A 334 32.74 -17.14 -3.04
N GLY A 335 31.45 -17.26 -2.69
CA GLY A 335 30.74 -16.24 -1.91
C GLY A 335 29.32 -16.63 -1.51
N PRO A 336 28.58 -15.72 -0.84
CA PRO A 336 27.18 -15.92 -0.50
C PRO A 336 26.30 -16.00 -1.75
N SER A 337 25.18 -16.68 -1.64
CA SER A 337 24.16 -16.82 -2.67
C SER A 337 22.79 -16.89 -2.03
N LEU A 338 21.75 -16.50 -2.77
CA LEU A 338 20.37 -16.59 -2.30
C LEU A 338 19.65 -17.72 -3.04
N ALA A 339 19.23 -18.74 -2.31
CA ALA A 339 18.37 -19.80 -2.81
C ALA A 339 16.90 -19.46 -2.56
N LEU A 340 16.03 -19.80 -3.51
CA LEU A 340 14.61 -19.49 -3.49
C LEU A 340 13.80 -20.67 -4.02
N VAL A 341 12.62 -20.88 -3.45
CA VAL A 341 11.55 -21.65 -4.08
C VAL A 341 10.43 -20.69 -4.45
N LEU A 342 10.16 -20.60 -5.76
CA LEU A 342 9.17 -19.70 -6.32
C LEU A 342 7.95 -20.50 -6.78
N SER A 343 6.76 -19.98 -6.50
CA SER A 343 5.49 -20.61 -6.85
C SER A 343 4.63 -19.69 -7.70
N ARG A 344 4.09 -20.25 -8.78
CA ARG A 344 3.06 -19.67 -9.66
C ARG A 344 2.62 -20.69 -10.71
N PRO A 345 1.53 -20.48 -11.44
CA PRO A 345 1.25 -21.26 -12.64
C PRO A 345 2.42 -21.16 -13.63
N CYS A 346 2.81 -22.29 -14.21
CA CYS A 346 3.95 -22.42 -15.12
C CYS A 346 5.29 -21.87 -14.59
N ALA A 347 5.57 -22.02 -13.30
CA ALA A 347 6.72 -21.41 -12.61
C ALA A 347 8.06 -21.66 -13.28
N ILE A 348 8.33 -22.91 -13.71
CA ILE A 348 9.59 -23.27 -14.38
C ILE A 348 9.75 -22.49 -15.68
N ALA A 349 8.76 -22.55 -16.57
CA ALA A 349 8.81 -21.88 -17.88
C ALA A 349 8.86 -20.36 -17.73
N ALA A 350 8.03 -19.79 -16.86
CA ALA A 350 8.02 -18.36 -16.56
C ALA A 350 9.38 -17.88 -16.02
N TRP A 351 10.01 -18.64 -15.12
CA TRP A 351 11.28 -18.24 -14.50
C TRP A 351 12.39 -18.32 -15.53
N ARG A 352 12.42 -19.38 -16.34
CA ARG A 352 13.38 -19.52 -17.44
C ARG A 352 13.24 -18.43 -18.50
N SER A 353 12.01 -18.04 -18.82
CA SER A 353 11.76 -16.93 -19.74
C SER A 353 12.25 -15.59 -19.16
N LEU A 354 12.04 -15.36 -17.85
CA LEU A 354 12.55 -14.17 -17.16
C LEU A 354 14.09 -14.15 -17.04
N LEU A 355 14.72 -15.32 -16.87
CA LEU A 355 16.17 -15.48 -16.86
C LEU A 355 16.80 -15.12 -18.19
N GLY A 356 16.18 -15.52 -19.32
CA GLY A 356 16.79 -15.43 -20.64
C GLY A 356 17.82 -16.53 -20.90
N PRO A 357 18.49 -16.52 -22.07
CA PRO A 357 19.42 -17.58 -22.47
C PRO A 357 20.65 -17.65 -21.55
N THR A 358 21.23 -18.84 -21.41
CA THR A 358 22.34 -19.11 -20.48
C THR A 358 23.58 -18.26 -20.76
N ASN A 359 23.84 -17.94 -22.03
CA ASN A 359 24.91 -17.06 -22.44
C ASN A 359 24.48 -15.59 -22.29
N THR A 360 25.17 -14.87 -21.40
CA THR A 360 24.91 -13.45 -21.10
C THR A 360 25.00 -12.55 -22.34
N SER A 361 25.91 -12.80 -23.28
CA SER A 361 26.03 -12.00 -24.50
C SER A 361 24.82 -12.18 -25.41
N ASP A 362 24.35 -13.42 -25.57
CA ASP A 362 23.10 -13.70 -26.30
C ASP A 362 21.89 -13.09 -25.58
N ALA A 363 21.89 -13.11 -24.25
CA ALA A 363 20.84 -12.48 -23.45
C ALA A 363 20.80 -10.97 -23.70
N LYS A 364 21.96 -10.29 -23.65
CA LYS A 364 22.06 -8.84 -23.94
C LYS A 364 21.62 -8.49 -25.36
N ALA A 365 21.95 -9.33 -26.34
CA ALA A 365 21.64 -9.07 -27.74
C ALA A 365 20.17 -9.33 -28.10
N LYS A 366 19.54 -10.38 -27.54
CA LYS A 366 18.22 -10.86 -27.97
C LYS A 366 17.12 -10.70 -26.92
N PHE A 367 17.49 -10.57 -25.64
CA PHE A 367 16.59 -10.53 -24.49
C PHE A 367 17.03 -9.45 -23.49
N PRO A 368 17.15 -8.17 -23.91
CA PRO A 368 17.79 -7.12 -23.11
C PRO A 368 17.13 -6.90 -21.73
N ASN A 369 15.86 -7.26 -21.59
CA ASN A 369 15.10 -7.15 -20.35
C ASN A 369 15.26 -8.33 -19.39
N SER A 370 15.94 -9.40 -19.81
CA SER A 370 16.12 -10.62 -19.01
C SER A 370 17.11 -10.43 -17.84
N LEU A 371 16.96 -11.23 -16.78
CA LEU A 371 17.83 -11.13 -15.61
C LEU A 371 19.30 -11.39 -15.96
N ARG A 372 19.58 -12.33 -16.86
CA ARG A 372 20.95 -12.61 -17.33
C ARG A 372 21.53 -11.47 -18.15
N ALA A 373 20.70 -10.75 -18.91
CA ALA A 373 21.15 -9.57 -19.63
C ALA A 373 21.51 -8.42 -18.67
N LYS A 374 20.65 -8.18 -17.67
CA LYS A 374 20.79 -7.10 -16.69
C LYS A 374 21.94 -7.31 -15.71
N PHE A 375 22.07 -8.52 -15.16
CA PHE A 375 22.96 -8.81 -14.03
C PHE A 375 24.12 -9.76 -14.37
N GLY A 376 24.08 -10.45 -15.51
CA GLY A 376 25.14 -11.37 -15.92
C GLY A 376 26.37 -10.66 -16.50
N THR A 377 27.54 -11.30 -16.33
CA THR A 377 28.80 -10.84 -16.93
C THR A 377 29.27 -11.74 -18.07
N ASP A 378 29.19 -13.07 -17.93
CA ASP A 378 29.64 -14.04 -18.93
C ASP A 378 28.81 -15.35 -18.88
N GLY A 379 29.22 -16.41 -19.59
CA GLY A 379 28.48 -17.67 -19.64
C GLY A 379 28.45 -18.46 -18.32
N ARG A 380 29.48 -18.32 -17.46
CA ARG A 380 29.55 -18.98 -16.14
C ARG A 380 28.94 -18.08 -15.06
N ARG A 381 29.30 -16.80 -15.08
CA ARG A 381 28.79 -15.72 -14.23
C ARG A 381 27.58 -15.08 -14.89
N ASN A 382 26.49 -15.83 -14.87
CA ASN A 382 25.24 -15.45 -15.50
C ASN A 382 24.17 -15.05 -14.47
N ALA A 383 24.56 -14.59 -13.28
CA ALA A 383 23.70 -14.11 -12.20
C ALA A 383 22.73 -15.12 -11.57
N CYS A 384 21.94 -15.86 -12.34
CA CYS A 384 20.83 -16.66 -11.84
C CYS A 384 20.71 -18.06 -12.47
N HIS A 385 20.36 -19.03 -11.63
CA HIS A 385 19.97 -20.40 -12.00
C HIS A 385 18.45 -20.58 -11.86
N GLY A 386 17.92 -21.55 -12.61
CA GLY A 386 16.53 -21.97 -12.54
C GLY A 386 16.40 -23.42 -12.99
N SER A 387 15.56 -24.20 -12.31
CA SER A 387 15.28 -25.58 -12.72
C SER A 387 14.78 -25.64 -14.16
N ASP A 388 15.07 -26.74 -14.85
CA ASP A 388 14.66 -26.97 -16.25
C ASP A 388 13.43 -27.88 -16.40
N SER A 389 13.07 -28.59 -15.34
CA SER A 389 12.05 -29.63 -15.31
C SER A 389 11.52 -29.84 -13.88
N ALA A 390 10.36 -30.46 -13.75
CA ALA A 390 9.76 -30.76 -12.45
C ALA A 390 10.65 -31.72 -11.63
N GLU A 391 11.33 -32.64 -12.30
CA GLU A 391 12.28 -33.59 -11.72
C GLU A 391 13.52 -32.88 -11.18
N SER A 392 14.07 -31.92 -11.94
CA SER A 392 15.17 -31.09 -11.47
C SER A 392 14.76 -30.21 -10.30
N TYR A 393 13.59 -29.59 -10.36
CA TYR A 393 13.03 -28.83 -9.23
C TYR A 393 12.94 -29.69 -7.96
N ALA A 394 12.33 -30.86 -8.03
CA ALA A 394 12.12 -31.72 -6.86
C ALA A 394 13.45 -32.11 -6.19
N ARG A 395 14.48 -32.41 -6.99
CA ARG A 395 15.84 -32.73 -6.50
C ARG A 395 16.52 -31.50 -5.89
N GLU A 396 16.56 -30.40 -6.63
CA GLU A 396 17.26 -29.16 -6.25
C GLU A 396 16.65 -28.56 -4.98
N ALA A 397 15.32 -28.46 -4.93
CA ALA A 397 14.62 -27.89 -3.79
C ALA A 397 14.65 -28.80 -2.56
N ALA A 398 14.58 -30.13 -2.71
CA ALA A 398 14.66 -31.03 -1.55
C ALA A 398 16.06 -31.03 -0.90
N LEU A 399 17.10 -30.79 -1.70
CA LEU A 399 18.48 -30.70 -1.21
C LEU A 399 18.69 -29.43 -0.35
N ILE A 400 18.09 -28.31 -0.74
CA ILE A 400 18.29 -27.01 -0.07
C ILE A 400 17.22 -26.71 0.97
N PHE A 401 15.96 -27.03 0.68
CA PHE A 401 14.78 -26.74 1.52
C PHE A 401 14.04 -28.03 1.90
N PRO A 402 14.65 -28.92 2.71
CA PRO A 402 14.03 -30.21 3.06
C PRO A 402 12.66 -30.05 3.77
N SER A 403 12.48 -28.96 4.54
CA SER A 403 11.23 -28.65 5.25
C SER A 403 10.00 -28.56 4.32
N LEU A 404 10.19 -28.08 3.08
CA LEU A 404 9.11 -27.99 2.10
C LEU A 404 8.55 -29.35 1.65
N PHE A 405 9.34 -30.42 1.84
CA PHE A 405 8.99 -31.78 1.44
C PHE A 405 8.57 -32.66 2.61
N THR A 406 8.76 -32.19 3.84
CA THR A 406 8.33 -32.87 5.07
C THR A 406 6.93 -32.46 5.49
N MET A 407 6.19 -33.41 6.07
CA MET A 407 4.88 -33.11 6.66
C MET A 407 5.06 -32.27 7.92
N GLU A 408 4.41 -31.13 7.96
CA GLU A 408 4.42 -30.18 9.08
C GLU A 408 3.00 -29.77 9.42
N SER A 409 2.83 -29.22 10.62
CA SER A 409 1.61 -28.55 11.04
C SER A 409 1.90 -27.09 11.37
N THR A 410 0.95 -26.20 11.10
CA THR A 410 1.02 -24.78 11.40
C THR A 410 -0.32 -24.28 11.95
N LEU A 411 -0.28 -23.23 12.77
CA LEU A 411 -1.49 -22.53 13.20
C LEU A 411 -1.85 -21.45 12.17
N ALA A 412 -3.13 -21.39 11.81
CA ALA A 412 -3.69 -20.28 11.06
C ALA A 412 -4.78 -19.62 11.91
N ILE A 413 -4.61 -18.34 12.22
CA ILE A 413 -5.64 -17.53 12.88
C ILE A 413 -6.19 -16.57 11.85
N LEU A 414 -7.48 -16.63 11.59
CA LEU A 414 -8.19 -15.68 10.76
C LEU A 414 -8.87 -14.67 11.68
N THR A 415 -8.47 -13.40 11.56
CA THR A 415 -8.95 -12.31 12.42
C THR A 415 -10.43 -12.02 12.16
N PRO A 416 -11.12 -11.24 13.01
CA PRO A 416 -12.55 -10.95 12.82
C PRO A 416 -12.89 -10.39 11.42
N ASP A 417 -12.02 -9.54 10.87
CA ASP A 417 -12.19 -8.97 9.52
C ASP A 417 -12.11 -10.00 8.37
N ALA A 418 -11.60 -11.20 8.62
CA ALA A 418 -11.54 -12.25 7.61
C ALA A 418 -12.87 -12.97 7.39
N ALA A 419 -13.84 -12.81 8.31
CA ALA A 419 -15.11 -13.54 8.28
C ALA A 419 -15.88 -13.43 6.95
N PRO A 420 -15.97 -12.27 6.28
CA PRO A 420 -16.65 -12.15 4.98
C PRO A 420 -15.98 -12.91 3.84
N HIS A 421 -14.73 -13.32 4.01
CA HIS A 421 -13.88 -13.88 2.95
C HIS A 421 -13.51 -15.35 3.17
N MET A 422 -14.23 -16.03 4.08
CA MET A 422 -13.89 -17.37 4.54
C MET A 422 -13.87 -18.41 3.42
N GLU A 423 -14.82 -18.37 2.49
CA GLU A 423 -14.90 -19.31 1.38
C GLU A 423 -13.67 -19.21 0.47
N GLN A 424 -13.26 -17.99 0.13
CA GLN A 424 -12.08 -17.73 -0.70
C GLN A 424 -10.80 -18.16 0.02
N ILE A 425 -10.68 -17.88 1.32
CA ILE A 425 -9.52 -18.27 2.14
C ILE A 425 -9.40 -19.79 2.22
N MET A 426 -10.50 -20.49 2.52
CA MET A 426 -10.51 -21.96 2.61
C MET A 426 -10.19 -22.62 1.26
N GLY A 427 -10.68 -22.05 0.16
CA GLY A 427 -10.31 -22.48 -1.19
C GLY A 427 -8.81 -22.31 -1.46
N ALA A 428 -8.21 -21.20 -1.04
CA ALA A 428 -6.77 -20.95 -1.17
C ALA A 428 -5.92 -21.92 -0.33
N ILE A 429 -6.35 -22.24 0.90
CA ILE A 429 -5.70 -23.25 1.76
C ILE A 429 -5.68 -24.60 1.05
N GLY A 430 -6.82 -25.04 0.49
CA GLY A 430 -6.91 -26.30 -0.25
C GLY A 430 -6.03 -26.31 -1.52
N ALA A 431 -6.04 -25.21 -2.29
CA ALA A 431 -5.22 -25.07 -3.49
C ALA A 431 -3.71 -25.09 -3.19
N ALA A 432 -3.29 -24.64 -2.01
CA ALA A 432 -1.91 -24.73 -1.54
C ALA A 432 -1.52 -26.13 -1.04
N GLY A 433 -2.44 -27.11 -1.07
CA GLY A 433 -2.19 -28.48 -0.59
C GLY A 433 -2.20 -28.61 0.93
N LEU A 434 -2.82 -27.64 1.64
CA LEU A 434 -2.96 -27.67 3.09
C LEU A 434 -4.32 -28.26 3.48
N THR A 435 -4.31 -29.11 4.51
CA THR A 435 -5.52 -29.74 5.04
C THR A 435 -5.80 -29.22 6.44
N VAL A 436 -7.06 -28.86 6.70
CA VAL A 436 -7.51 -28.49 8.04
C VAL A 436 -7.71 -29.75 8.87
N THR A 437 -6.97 -29.85 9.97
CA THR A 437 -7.04 -30.98 10.91
C THR A 437 -7.92 -30.68 12.12
N GLU A 438 -7.82 -29.46 12.65
CA GLU A 438 -8.64 -28.95 13.74
C GLU A 438 -9.15 -27.56 13.37
N LYS A 439 -10.34 -27.19 13.87
CA LYS A 439 -10.90 -25.84 13.72
C LYS A 439 -11.65 -25.41 14.97
N ARG A 440 -11.55 -24.13 15.31
CA ARG A 440 -12.29 -23.52 16.42
C ARG A 440 -12.63 -22.07 16.11
N LEU A 441 -13.90 -21.70 16.24
CA LEU A 441 -14.33 -20.31 16.29
C LEU A 441 -14.27 -19.84 17.75
N THR A 442 -13.56 -18.74 18.04
CA THR A 442 -13.39 -18.23 19.40
C THR A 442 -13.22 -16.72 19.42
N THR A 443 -13.79 -16.06 20.42
CA THR A 443 -13.43 -14.68 20.77
C THR A 443 -12.36 -14.72 21.85
N LEU A 444 -11.24 -14.01 21.67
CA LEU A 444 -10.16 -14.00 22.65
C LEU A 444 -10.45 -12.99 23.75
N ALA A 445 -10.32 -13.41 25.00
CA ALA A 445 -10.23 -12.47 26.13
C ALA A 445 -8.89 -11.72 26.06
N GLU A 446 -8.83 -10.51 26.64
CA GLU A 446 -7.66 -9.63 26.55
C GLU A 446 -6.35 -10.30 27.02
N HIS A 447 -6.37 -10.98 28.16
CA HIS A 447 -5.20 -11.72 28.66
C HIS A 447 -4.74 -12.82 27.69
N ARG A 448 -5.67 -13.53 27.04
CA ARG A 448 -5.35 -14.59 26.05
C ARG A 448 -4.81 -14.00 24.75
N ALA A 449 -5.35 -12.88 24.29
CA ALA A 449 -4.84 -12.17 23.13
C ALA A 449 -3.41 -11.67 23.40
N SER A 450 -3.17 -11.13 24.60
CA SER A 450 -1.86 -10.72 25.07
C SER A 450 -0.85 -11.88 25.07
N ASP A 451 -1.22 -13.02 25.63
CA ASP A 451 -0.36 -14.22 25.65
C ASP A 451 -0.07 -14.75 24.25
N LEU A 452 -1.06 -14.76 23.37
CA LEU A 452 -0.89 -15.13 21.96
C LEU A 452 0.11 -14.21 21.25
N LEU A 453 -0.03 -12.88 21.39
CA LEU A 453 0.88 -11.93 20.75
C LEU A 453 2.31 -12.08 21.26
N ARG A 454 2.50 -12.45 22.53
CA ARG A 454 3.82 -12.76 23.10
C ARG A 454 4.42 -14.05 22.54
N LEU A 455 3.60 -15.03 22.12
CA LEU A 455 4.08 -16.26 21.47
C LEU A 455 4.70 -15.98 20.09
N LEU A 456 4.38 -14.86 19.44
CA LEU A 456 4.96 -14.47 18.16
C LEU A 456 6.48 -14.16 18.27
N GLY A 457 7.00 -13.97 19.49
CA GLY A 457 8.43 -13.78 19.74
C GLY A 457 8.98 -12.55 19.00
N PRO A 458 9.94 -12.70 18.06
CA PRO A 458 10.51 -11.57 17.33
C PRO A 458 9.53 -10.84 16.42
N GLU A 459 8.40 -11.46 16.03
CA GLU A 459 7.34 -10.80 15.26
C GLU A 459 6.27 -10.14 16.14
N MET A 460 6.49 -10.04 17.45
CA MET A 460 5.58 -9.34 18.35
C MET A 460 5.45 -7.86 17.93
N PRO A 461 4.21 -7.34 17.79
CA PRO A 461 4.00 -5.93 17.47
C PRO A 461 4.66 -5.01 18.52
N PRO A 462 5.26 -3.88 18.11
CA PRO A 462 5.86 -2.94 19.05
C PRO A 462 4.79 -2.28 19.94
N PRO A 463 5.09 -1.93 21.19
CA PRO A 463 4.16 -1.15 22.01
C PRO A 463 3.89 0.21 21.39
N ALA A 464 2.68 0.74 21.58
CA ALA A 464 2.34 2.09 21.13
C ALA A 464 3.30 3.12 21.76
N PRO A 465 3.80 4.10 20.99
CA PRO A 465 4.50 5.23 21.57
C PRO A 465 3.58 5.95 22.58
N PRO A 466 4.12 6.55 23.65
CA PRO A 466 3.31 7.29 24.59
C PRO A 466 2.55 8.40 23.85
N PRO A 467 1.26 8.62 24.15
CA PRO A 467 0.49 9.67 23.50
C PRO A 467 1.18 11.03 23.72
N PRO A 468 1.15 11.95 22.75
CA PRO A 468 1.63 13.30 22.96
C PRO A 468 0.87 13.91 24.14
N ALA A 469 1.61 14.50 25.09
CA ALA A 469 1.00 15.13 26.24
C ALA A 469 0.10 16.29 25.76
N ALA A 470 -1.13 16.35 26.27
CA ALA A 470 -2.03 17.45 25.99
C ALA A 470 -1.38 18.78 26.46
N ASP A 471 -1.33 19.77 25.58
CA ASP A 471 -0.62 21.04 25.81
C ASP A 471 -1.52 22.25 25.44
N LEU A 472 -1.05 23.46 25.74
CA LEU A 472 -1.82 24.69 25.58
C LEU A 472 -2.18 24.99 24.11
N PHE A 473 -3.33 25.62 23.90
CA PHE A 473 -3.75 26.15 22.59
C PHE A 473 -4.64 27.39 22.70
N PHE A 474 -4.87 28.10 21.59
CA PHE A 474 -5.71 29.29 21.56
C PHE A 474 -7.20 28.91 21.56
N SER A 475 -7.93 29.32 22.60
CA SER A 475 -9.37 29.06 22.72
C SER A 475 -10.22 30.22 22.23
N ALA A 476 -9.76 31.47 22.32
CA ALA A 476 -10.52 32.62 21.84
C ALA A 476 -9.63 33.77 21.35
N TRP A 477 -10.14 34.51 20.37
CA TRP A 477 -9.56 35.75 19.84
C TRP A 477 -10.66 36.79 19.70
N MET A 478 -10.42 38.00 20.18
CA MET A 478 -11.32 39.13 19.94
C MET A 478 -10.53 40.33 19.49
N HIS A 479 -11.04 40.99 18.45
CA HIS A 479 -10.53 42.28 18.02
C HIS A 479 -11.67 43.16 17.53
N SER A 480 -11.91 44.24 18.26
CA SER A 480 -12.77 45.36 17.87
C SER A 480 -12.01 46.68 18.04
N LYS A 481 -12.70 47.80 17.82
CA LYS A 481 -12.17 49.13 18.11
C LYS A 481 -11.86 49.32 19.61
N ASP A 482 -12.72 48.79 20.47
CA ASP A 482 -12.73 49.08 21.90
C ASP A 482 -12.15 47.93 22.76
N ASN A 483 -12.06 46.71 22.20
CA ASN A 483 -11.56 45.55 22.92
C ASN A 483 -10.63 44.68 22.06
N LYS A 484 -9.52 44.21 22.65
CA LYS A 484 -8.65 43.18 22.08
C LYS A 484 -8.25 42.19 23.17
N LEU A 485 -8.46 40.91 22.90
CA LEU A 485 -8.01 39.84 23.80
C LEU A 485 -7.64 38.57 23.04
N LEU A 486 -6.81 37.76 23.69
CA LEU A 486 -6.44 36.41 23.29
C LEU A 486 -6.51 35.49 24.50
N GLN A 487 -7.14 34.34 24.36
CA GLN A 487 -7.32 33.36 25.43
C GLN A 487 -6.59 32.06 25.09
N LEU A 488 -5.82 31.55 26.06
CA LEU A 488 -5.19 30.23 26.04
C LEU A 488 -6.00 29.27 26.90
N TYR A 489 -6.05 27.99 26.52
CA TYR A 489 -6.69 26.93 27.29
C TYR A 489 -5.74 25.78 27.60
N ASN A 490 -5.88 25.21 28.79
CA ASN A 490 -5.16 24.02 29.24
C ASN A 490 -6.08 22.79 29.26
N PRO A 491 -5.97 21.86 28.28
CA PRO A 491 -6.76 20.63 28.26
C PRO A 491 -6.26 19.54 29.22
N SER A 492 -5.11 19.74 29.87
CA SER A 492 -4.50 18.73 30.73
C SER A 492 -5.11 18.71 32.15
N ALA A 493 -4.87 17.61 32.86
CA ALA A 493 -5.34 17.41 34.23
C ALA A 493 -4.49 18.15 35.28
N GLU A 494 -3.39 18.78 34.88
CA GLU A 494 -2.44 19.46 35.76
C GLU A 494 -2.26 20.94 35.35
N PRO A 495 -1.98 21.86 36.28
CA PRO A 495 -1.67 23.25 35.93
C PRO A 495 -0.36 23.35 35.13
N ILE A 496 -0.31 24.25 34.14
CA ILE A 496 0.86 24.48 33.29
C ILE A 496 1.47 25.86 33.59
N ALA A 497 2.74 25.91 33.99
CA ALA A 497 3.49 27.15 34.16
C ALA A 497 3.92 27.73 32.80
N LEU A 498 3.84 29.05 32.65
CA LEU A 498 4.10 29.74 31.38
C LEU A 498 5.58 30.13 31.17
N ASP A 499 6.47 29.81 32.11
CA ASP A 499 7.89 30.19 32.08
C ASP A 499 8.67 29.60 30.88
N SER A 500 8.15 28.51 30.29
CA SER A 500 8.73 27.85 29.11
C SER A 500 7.93 28.11 27.83
N TYR A 501 7.06 29.11 27.83
CA TYR A 501 6.20 29.45 26.70
C TYR A 501 6.48 30.88 26.23
N ALA A 502 6.30 31.10 24.94
CA ALA A 502 6.44 32.42 24.33
C ALA A 502 5.43 32.60 23.20
N LEU A 503 5.24 33.86 22.80
CA LEU A 503 4.33 34.24 21.74
C LEU A 503 5.08 35.08 20.69
N PRO A 504 5.67 34.45 19.67
CA PRO A 504 6.19 35.16 18.50
C PRO A 504 5.04 35.81 17.74
N VAL A 505 5.16 37.11 17.50
CA VAL A 505 4.16 37.91 16.78
C VAL A 505 4.78 38.43 15.49
N LEU A 506 4.20 38.09 14.35
CA LEU A 506 4.55 38.68 13.07
C LEU A 506 3.76 39.98 12.88
N ARG A 507 4.49 41.09 12.86
CA ARG A 507 3.95 42.44 12.64
C ARG A 507 4.20 42.91 11.23
N ARG A 508 3.15 43.42 10.58
CA ARG A 508 3.25 43.96 9.21
C ARG A 508 2.63 45.35 9.16
N LYS A 509 3.47 46.39 9.23
CA LYS A 509 3.05 47.79 9.05
C LYS A 509 3.03 48.14 7.55
N LYS A 510 2.18 49.10 7.17
CA LYS A 510 1.84 49.43 5.77
C LYS A 510 3.04 49.83 4.88
N ASP A 511 4.20 50.17 5.46
CA ASP A 511 5.38 50.65 4.73
C ASP A 511 6.71 50.32 5.48
N ALA A 512 6.78 49.21 6.23
CA ALA A 512 7.98 48.83 6.99
C ALA A 512 8.31 47.33 6.86
N GLU A 513 9.58 46.96 7.06
CA GLU A 513 10.01 45.56 7.14
C GLU A 513 9.22 44.80 8.21
N ALA A 514 8.92 43.53 7.92
CA ALA A 514 8.22 42.66 8.86
C ALA A 514 9.08 42.49 10.13
N THR A 515 8.48 42.69 11.29
CA THR A 515 9.16 42.51 12.58
C THR A 515 8.57 41.31 13.31
N TRP A 516 9.42 40.61 14.07
CA TRP A 516 9.08 39.40 14.82
C TRP A 516 9.27 39.60 16.33
N PRO A 517 8.58 40.55 16.98
CA PRO A 517 8.63 40.66 18.44
C PRO A 517 8.14 39.36 19.09
N VAL A 518 8.85 38.94 20.13
CA VAL A 518 8.46 37.80 20.97
C VAL A 518 7.92 38.34 22.28
N PHE A 519 6.67 38.01 22.58
CA PHE A 519 6.08 38.29 23.89
C PHE A 519 6.41 37.17 24.87
N LEU A 520 6.85 37.56 26.06
CA LEU A 520 7.20 36.67 27.17
C LEU A 520 6.21 36.86 28.32
N PHE A 521 5.83 35.77 28.95
CA PHE A 521 4.98 35.81 30.14
C PHE A 521 5.78 36.29 31.36
N GLU A 522 5.11 37.00 32.26
CA GLU A 522 5.69 37.38 33.56
C GLU A 522 5.95 36.13 34.42
N GLU A 523 6.93 36.23 35.32
CA GLU A 523 7.26 35.13 36.24
C GLU A 523 6.06 34.76 37.12
N GLY A 524 5.79 33.45 37.26
CA GLY A 524 4.71 32.94 38.10
C GLY A 524 3.32 32.96 37.46
N LYS A 525 3.21 33.29 36.17
CA LYS A 525 2.00 33.12 35.36
C LYS A 525 1.79 31.64 35.02
N PHE A 526 0.54 31.18 35.07
CA PHE A 526 0.21 29.78 34.80
C PHE A 526 -1.22 29.64 34.27
N VAL A 527 -1.52 28.48 33.68
CA VAL A 527 -2.87 28.10 33.21
C VAL A 527 -3.38 26.94 34.07
N PRO A 528 -4.50 27.08 34.82
CA PRO A 528 -5.05 26.00 35.64
C PRO A 528 -5.44 24.77 34.82
N ALA A 529 -5.48 23.59 35.43
CA ALA A 529 -6.00 22.37 34.79
C ALA A 529 -7.46 22.58 34.34
N GLY A 530 -7.76 22.36 33.06
CA GLY A 530 -9.07 22.67 32.47
C GLY A 530 -9.46 24.15 32.53
N GLY A 531 -8.49 25.05 32.74
CA GLY A 531 -8.69 26.50 32.88
C GLY A 531 -8.12 27.30 31.70
N VAL A 532 -8.23 28.62 31.80
CA VAL A 532 -7.77 29.55 30.77
C VAL A 532 -6.78 30.58 31.29
N PHE A 533 -6.00 31.15 30.37
CA PHE A 533 -5.17 32.33 30.59
C PHE A 533 -5.53 33.42 29.59
N VAL A 534 -5.65 34.68 30.03
CA VAL A 534 -6.12 35.79 29.19
C VAL A 534 -5.06 36.87 29.01
N LEU A 535 -4.72 37.13 27.76
CA LEU A 535 -3.99 38.31 27.33
C LEU A 535 -4.96 39.37 26.84
N TYR A 536 -4.82 40.61 27.31
CA TYR A 536 -5.75 41.69 26.98
C TYR A 536 -5.05 43.03 26.79
N ASP A 537 -5.60 43.88 25.93
CA ASP A 537 -5.16 45.27 25.78
C ASP A 537 -5.58 46.08 27.02
N PRO A 538 -4.69 46.84 27.69
CA PRO A 538 -5.04 47.69 28.84
C PRO A 538 -6.16 48.69 28.55
N GLN A 539 -6.39 49.02 27.27
CA GLN A 539 -7.44 49.94 26.84
C GLN A 539 -8.81 49.27 26.69
N CYS A 540 -8.92 47.96 26.88
CA CYS A 540 -10.20 47.25 26.90
C CYS A 540 -11.20 47.90 27.86
N SER A 541 -12.47 47.78 27.51
CA SER A 541 -13.60 48.25 28.32
C SER A 541 -13.61 47.67 29.74
N ASP A 542 -14.23 48.40 30.67
CA ASP A 542 -14.36 47.94 32.07
C ASP A 542 -15.13 46.61 32.17
N ALA A 543 -16.03 46.33 31.21
CA ALA A 543 -16.73 45.06 31.13
C ALA A 543 -15.79 43.87 30.87
N ILE A 544 -14.80 44.02 29.98
CA ILE A 544 -13.79 42.98 29.72
C ILE A 544 -12.86 42.83 30.92
N LYS A 545 -12.43 43.94 31.52
CA LYS A 545 -11.55 43.93 32.71
C LYS A 545 -12.22 43.24 33.90
N ALA A 546 -13.52 43.47 34.09
CA ALA A 546 -14.31 42.81 35.13
C ALA A 546 -14.55 41.31 34.86
N ALA A 547 -14.43 40.86 33.60
CA ALA A 547 -14.63 39.47 33.19
C ALA A 547 -13.33 38.65 33.13
N LEU A 548 -12.18 39.23 33.47
CA LEU A 548 -10.90 38.52 33.54
C LEU A 548 -10.93 37.41 34.61
N PRO A 549 -10.07 36.38 34.49
CA PRO A 549 -9.91 35.37 35.54
C PRO A 549 -9.68 36.02 36.92
N PRO A 550 -10.33 35.50 37.99
CA PRO A 550 -10.23 36.08 39.32
C PRO A 550 -8.83 35.96 39.95
N ASP A 551 -8.03 34.99 39.48
CA ASP A 551 -6.61 34.90 39.84
C ASP A 551 -5.80 35.76 38.86
N GLU A 552 -5.17 36.83 39.36
CA GLU A 552 -4.35 37.75 38.57
C GLU A 552 -3.14 37.07 37.92
N ARG A 553 -2.75 35.86 38.37
CA ARG A 553 -1.72 35.05 37.72
C ARG A 553 -2.20 34.35 36.45
N CYS A 554 -3.51 34.34 36.20
CA CYS A 554 -4.15 33.76 35.01
C CYS A 554 -4.47 34.83 33.94
N SER A 555 -3.99 36.06 34.11
CA SER A 555 -4.11 37.10 33.07
C SER A 555 -2.88 37.99 33.02
N GLN A 556 -2.63 38.62 31.87
CA GLN A 556 -1.54 39.59 31.71
C GLN A 556 -1.91 40.64 30.66
N ALA A 557 -1.58 41.89 30.97
CA ALA A 557 -1.77 43.00 30.06
C ALA A 557 -0.76 42.94 28.90
N PHE A 558 -1.25 43.11 27.67
CA PHE A 558 -0.42 43.18 26.46
C PHE A 558 -0.89 44.36 25.59
N ALA A 559 -0.29 45.53 25.82
CA ALA A 559 -0.65 46.77 25.14
C ALA A 559 -0.46 46.73 23.62
N GLU A 560 0.45 45.87 23.17
CA GLU A 560 0.68 45.63 21.76
C GLU A 560 0.01 44.31 21.34
N LEU A 561 -1.26 44.07 21.64
CA LEU A 561 -1.90 42.85 21.13
C LEU A 561 -1.92 42.87 19.57
N PRO A 562 -1.69 41.72 18.89
CA PRO A 562 -1.72 41.65 17.43
C PRO A 562 -3.07 42.11 16.85
N SER A 563 -2.99 42.83 15.74
CA SER A 563 -4.17 43.26 15.00
C SER A 563 -4.73 42.11 14.16
N GLY A 564 -5.95 42.27 13.62
CA GLY A 564 -6.55 41.27 12.74
C GLY A 564 -5.73 40.97 11.46
N ALA A 565 -4.70 41.75 11.12
CA ALA A 565 -3.81 41.50 9.99
C ALA A 565 -2.43 40.92 10.40
N ASP A 566 -2.15 40.87 11.70
CA ASP A 566 -0.93 40.27 12.26
C ASP A 566 -1.13 38.75 12.42
N ALA A 567 -0.02 38.02 12.61
CA ALA A 567 -0.05 36.60 12.93
C ALA A 567 0.66 36.35 14.27
N ILE A 568 0.22 35.35 15.01
CA ILE A 568 0.77 34.98 16.32
C ILE A 568 0.78 33.46 16.49
N ALA A 569 1.88 32.95 17.03
CA ALA A 569 2.06 31.53 17.31
C ALA A 569 2.23 31.33 18.82
N LEU A 570 1.78 30.19 19.32
CA LEU A 570 2.10 29.70 20.65
C LEU A 570 3.24 28.71 20.52
N VAL A 571 4.36 29.00 21.19
CA VAL A 571 5.55 28.13 21.14
C VAL A 571 5.98 27.70 22.54
N LYS A 572 6.49 26.48 22.62
CA LYS A 572 7.14 25.92 23.81
C LYS A 572 8.65 25.87 23.59
N LEU A 573 9.39 26.48 24.50
CA LEU A 573 10.85 26.54 24.47
C LEU A 573 11.43 25.20 24.94
N LEU A 574 12.54 24.76 24.34
CA LEU A 574 13.24 23.57 24.83
C LEU A 574 13.90 23.81 26.20
N PRO A 575 14.03 22.77 27.04
CA PRO A 575 14.61 22.90 28.38
C PRO A 575 16.03 23.46 28.36
N GLY A 576 16.33 24.41 29.27
CA GLY A 576 17.68 24.95 29.48
C GLY A 576 18.06 26.13 28.59
N VAL A 577 17.14 26.65 27.78
CA VAL A 577 17.36 27.84 26.94
C VAL A 577 16.65 29.05 27.55
N PRO A 578 17.37 30.09 28.03
CA PRO A 578 16.73 31.31 28.50
C PRO A 578 16.06 32.04 27.31
N PRO A 579 14.89 32.68 27.51
CA PRO A 579 14.27 33.49 26.47
C PRO A 579 15.10 34.78 26.26
N THR A 580 16.09 34.73 25.38
CA THR A 580 16.90 35.90 25.00
C THR A 580 16.37 36.53 23.72
N VAL A 581 16.27 37.86 23.72
CA VAL A 581 15.73 38.68 22.61
C VAL A 581 16.83 39.09 21.61
N GLU A 582 17.88 38.29 21.44
CA GLU A 582 18.95 38.63 20.49
C GLU A 582 18.48 38.38 19.04
N GLU A 583 18.51 39.43 18.22
CA GLU A 583 18.21 39.37 16.78
C GLU A 583 19.13 38.35 16.08
N GLY A 584 18.55 37.31 15.50
CA GLY A 584 19.26 36.34 14.64
C GLY A 584 19.66 35.02 15.30
N ALA A 585 19.30 34.76 16.56
CA ALA A 585 19.50 33.45 17.17
C ALA A 585 18.36 32.47 16.79
N GLU A 586 18.68 31.37 16.10
CA GLU A 586 17.75 30.24 15.93
C GLU A 586 17.54 29.54 17.29
N LEU A 587 16.46 29.90 17.98
CA LEU A 587 16.06 29.22 19.20
C LEU A 587 15.32 27.92 18.83
N PRO A 588 15.64 26.78 19.45
CA PRO A 588 14.86 25.57 19.22
C PRO A 588 13.57 25.62 20.04
N TYR A 589 12.44 25.67 19.34
CA TYR A 589 11.09 25.69 19.93
C TYR A 589 10.18 24.69 19.22
N THR A 590 9.05 24.35 19.86
CA THR A 590 7.96 23.61 19.23
C THR A 590 6.75 24.52 19.10
N VAL A 591 6.17 24.64 17.90
CA VAL A 591 4.92 25.36 17.67
C VAL A 591 3.75 24.49 18.12
N LEU A 592 2.93 25.01 19.01
CA LEU A 592 1.76 24.31 19.56
C LEU A 592 0.47 24.70 18.84
N ASP A 593 0.29 25.99 18.55
CA ASP A 593 -0.89 26.50 17.84
C ASP A 593 -0.51 27.80 17.12
N CYS A 594 -1.23 28.14 16.06
CA CYS A 594 -0.98 29.37 15.32
C CYS A 594 -2.27 29.99 14.77
N ILE A 595 -2.30 31.32 14.71
CA ILE A 595 -3.38 32.09 14.09
C ILE A 595 -2.82 33.21 13.20
N GLY A 596 -3.40 33.33 12.01
CA GLY A 596 -2.99 34.30 10.99
C GLY A 596 -1.88 33.81 10.04
N THR A 597 -1.79 34.46 8.88
CA THR A 597 -0.87 34.12 7.78
C THR A 597 0.58 34.48 8.12
N PHE A 598 1.51 33.51 8.15
CA PHE A 598 2.94 33.79 8.33
C PHE A 598 3.72 34.04 7.03
N SER A 599 3.12 33.72 5.88
CA SER A 599 3.70 33.93 4.55
C SER A 599 3.71 35.42 4.15
N ILE A 600 4.74 35.86 3.42
CA ILE A 600 4.83 37.21 2.85
C ILE A 600 4.27 37.17 1.41
N PRO A 601 3.25 37.97 1.06
CA PRO A 601 2.76 38.07 -0.31
C PRO A 601 3.87 38.55 -1.27
N PRO A 602 4.06 37.91 -2.44
CA PRO A 602 5.09 38.30 -3.41
C PRO A 602 4.94 39.73 -3.95
N ASP A 603 3.74 40.31 -3.82
CA ASP A 603 3.37 41.60 -4.40
C ASP A 603 3.54 42.80 -3.45
N GLY A 604 4.09 42.58 -2.24
CA GLY A 604 4.37 43.63 -1.27
C GLY A 604 3.14 44.38 -0.74
N LYS A 605 1.93 43.87 -0.98
CA LYS A 605 0.70 44.53 -0.49
C LYS A 605 0.49 44.27 1.01
N PRO A 606 -0.10 45.24 1.75
CA PRO A 606 -0.40 45.05 3.17
C PRO A 606 -1.39 43.90 3.39
N CYS A 607 -1.09 43.05 4.36
CA CYS A 607 -1.94 41.93 4.74
C CYS A 607 -3.33 42.41 5.18
N LYS A 608 -4.36 41.72 4.71
CA LYS A 608 -5.76 41.99 5.06
C LYS A 608 -6.14 41.18 6.32
N PRO A 609 -7.20 41.58 7.05
CA PRO A 609 -7.77 40.73 8.06
C PRO A 609 -8.09 39.34 7.52
N TRP A 610 -7.72 38.30 8.26
CA TRP A 610 -7.79 36.91 7.81
C TRP A 610 -9.24 36.39 7.78
N PRO A 611 -9.61 35.59 6.75
CA PRO A 611 -10.89 34.90 6.71
C PRO A 611 -10.90 33.72 7.69
N VAL A 612 -12.08 33.36 8.20
CA VAL A 612 -12.29 32.22 9.12
C VAL A 612 -13.64 31.60 8.84
N ALA A 613 -13.73 30.27 8.78
CA ALA A 613 -15.01 29.58 8.59
C ALA A 613 -15.82 30.09 7.38
N GLY A 614 -15.15 30.57 6.33
CA GLY A 614 -15.76 31.15 5.13
C GLY A 614 -16.22 32.61 5.26
N VAL A 615 -16.07 33.23 6.45
CA VAL A 615 -16.34 34.65 6.67
C VAL A 615 -15.10 35.46 6.32
N ALA A 616 -15.22 36.36 5.34
CA ALA A 616 -14.13 37.25 4.94
C ALA A 616 -13.81 38.25 6.06
N ALA A 617 -12.52 38.47 6.33
CA ALA A 617 -12.04 39.43 7.33
C ALA A 617 -12.55 39.20 8.78
N ALA A 618 -12.89 37.95 9.12
CA ALA A 618 -13.45 37.57 10.42
C ALA A 618 -12.54 37.91 11.61
N SER A 619 -11.23 38.01 11.42
CA SER A 619 -10.29 38.42 12.48
C SER A 619 -10.45 39.85 12.97
N LYS A 620 -11.27 40.65 12.28
CA LYS A 620 -11.57 42.04 12.61
C LYS A 620 -13.07 42.19 12.87
N GLU A 621 -13.43 42.90 13.94
CA GLU A 621 -14.81 43.18 14.37
C GLU A 621 -15.64 41.93 14.70
N HIS A 622 -15.02 40.85 15.18
CA HIS A 622 -15.70 39.65 15.66
C HIS A 622 -15.00 39.05 16.88
N LEU A 623 -15.74 38.20 17.61
CA LEU A 623 -15.20 37.21 18.52
C LEU A 623 -15.03 35.89 17.76
N LEU A 624 -13.82 35.34 17.80
CA LEU A 624 -13.52 34.01 17.29
C LEU A 624 -13.37 33.07 18.47
N LEU A 625 -14.18 32.02 18.49
CA LEU A 625 -14.21 31.03 19.56
C LEU A 625 -13.86 29.65 19.00
N ARG A 626 -12.88 28.96 19.58
CA ARG A 626 -12.55 27.58 19.20
C ARG A 626 -13.71 26.67 19.56
N LYS A 627 -14.05 25.72 18.69
CA LYS A 627 -15.15 24.79 18.91
C LYS A 627 -14.87 23.90 20.14
N PRO A 628 -15.88 23.55 20.96
CA PRO A 628 -15.70 22.67 22.13
C PRO A 628 -15.19 21.26 21.83
N THR A 629 -15.21 20.85 20.56
CA THR A 629 -14.68 19.57 20.07
C THR A 629 -13.18 19.59 19.81
N VAL A 630 -12.55 20.77 19.79
CA VAL A 630 -11.11 20.93 19.61
C VAL A 630 -10.42 20.63 20.94
N SER A 631 -9.41 19.78 20.90
CA SER A 631 -8.75 19.27 22.10
C SER A 631 -7.22 19.45 22.09
N ALA A 632 -6.66 19.99 21.01
CA ALA A 632 -5.25 20.33 20.86
C ALA A 632 -5.08 21.50 19.87
N GLY A 633 -3.94 22.18 19.94
CA GLY A 633 -3.58 23.25 19.00
C GLY A 633 -3.26 22.74 17.59
N ASN A 634 -3.31 23.63 16.61
CA ASN A 634 -3.03 23.33 15.21
C ASN A 634 -1.83 24.18 14.71
N PRO A 635 -0.66 23.57 14.49
CA PRO A 635 0.53 24.28 14.02
C PRO A 635 0.61 24.43 12.50
N ALA A 636 -0.40 23.96 11.73
CA ALA A 636 -0.36 24.01 10.28
C ALA A 636 -0.47 25.44 9.73
N GLU A 637 0.20 25.70 8.60
CA GLU A 637 0.22 27.00 7.95
C GLU A 637 -1.18 27.54 7.66
N TRP A 638 -1.48 28.74 8.15
CA TRP A 638 -2.80 29.36 8.05
C TRP A 638 -3.34 29.41 6.60
N ASP A 639 -2.46 29.63 5.62
CA ASP A 639 -2.78 29.77 4.19
C ASP A 639 -3.17 28.44 3.49
N ALA A 640 -3.11 27.31 4.20
CA ALA A 640 -3.59 26.01 3.73
C ALA A 640 -4.94 25.68 4.41
N PRO A 641 -6.08 26.28 4.00
CA PRO A 641 -7.33 26.26 4.76
C PRO A 641 -8.00 24.88 4.88
N PHE A 642 -7.52 23.87 4.14
CA PHE A 642 -7.96 22.47 4.27
C PHE A 642 -7.20 21.69 5.36
N LYS A 643 -6.09 22.25 5.88
CA LYS A 643 -5.21 21.65 6.88
C LYS A 643 -5.10 22.51 8.14
N SER A 644 -5.27 23.83 8.02
CA SER A 644 -5.18 24.79 9.11
C SER A 644 -6.48 24.91 9.90
N SER A 645 -6.39 25.49 11.11
CA SER A 645 -7.57 25.71 11.94
C SER A 645 -8.56 26.71 11.33
N GLN A 646 -8.13 27.50 10.34
CA GLN A 646 -8.94 28.49 9.62
C GLN A 646 -10.22 27.90 9.04
N GLY A 647 -10.11 26.77 8.32
CA GLY A 647 -11.18 26.18 7.51
C GLY A 647 -11.63 27.06 6.34
N THR A 648 -12.42 26.45 5.45
CA THR A 648 -13.07 27.11 4.30
C THR A 648 -14.53 27.46 4.55
N ASN A 649 -15.17 26.81 5.53
CA ASN A 649 -16.56 27.03 5.93
C ASN A 649 -16.78 26.65 7.41
N ALA A 650 -17.99 26.84 7.91
CA ALA A 650 -18.33 26.53 9.31
C ALA A 650 -18.15 25.05 9.69
N ALA A 651 -18.23 24.10 8.76
CA ALA A 651 -18.01 22.68 9.04
C ALA A 651 -16.53 22.34 9.12
N SER A 652 -15.73 22.83 8.17
CA SER A 652 -14.28 22.56 8.07
C SER A 652 -13.41 23.39 9.00
N SER A 653 -13.91 24.51 9.54
CA SER A 653 -13.15 25.35 10.49
C SER A 653 -13.16 24.79 11.90
N GLU A 654 -12.08 25.01 12.63
CA GLU A 654 -12.01 24.76 14.07
C GLU A 654 -12.59 25.92 14.90
N TRP A 655 -12.85 27.06 14.26
CA TRP A 655 -13.33 28.28 14.88
C TRP A 655 -14.80 28.54 14.56
N MET A 656 -15.46 29.26 15.46
CA MET A 656 -16.76 29.86 15.28
C MET A 656 -16.60 31.37 15.23
N VAL A 657 -17.29 32.01 14.29
CA VAL A 657 -17.29 33.46 14.14
C VAL A 657 -18.57 34.00 14.77
N LEU A 658 -18.44 34.73 15.88
CA LEU A 658 -19.53 35.22 16.71
C LEU A 658 -19.60 36.76 16.70
N GLY A 659 -20.64 37.30 17.34
CA GLY A 659 -20.82 38.75 17.50
C GLY A 659 -19.65 39.40 18.25
N LYS A 660 -19.39 40.68 17.96
CA LYS A 660 -18.31 41.42 18.60
C LYS A 660 -18.61 41.78 20.05
N ASP A 661 -17.56 41.92 20.85
CA ASP A 661 -17.58 42.48 22.21
C ASP A 661 -18.43 41.69 23.24
N SER A 662 -18.78 40.42 22.96
CA SER A 662 -19.37 39.51 23.94
C SER A 662 -18.38 39.16 25.05
N THR A 663 -18.83 39.19 26.31
CA THR A 663 -18.06 38.77 27.50
C THR A 663 -18.33 37.31 27.89
N GLU A 664 -19.44 36.76 27.42
CA GLU A 664 -19.89 35.38 27.66
C GLU A 664 -20.68 34.86 26.46
N GLU A 665 -20.58 33.55 26.21
CA GLU A 665 -21.35 32.80 25.23
C GLU A 665 -21.78 31.48 25.86
N PRO A 666 -22.83 31.48 26.72
CA PRO A 666 -23.21 30.32 27.53
C PRO A 666 -23.58 29.08 26.70
N ALA A 667 -24.11 29.27 25.49
CA ALA A 667 -24.45 28.19 24.57
C ALA A 667 -23.23 27.35 24.14
N HIS A 668 -22.03 27.91 24.27
CA HIS A 668 -20.77 27.28 23.92
C HIS A 668 -19.83 27.13 25.12
N GLY A 669 -20.34 27.36 26.34
CA GLY A 669 -19.58 27.19 27.58
C GLY A 669 -18.35 28.09 27.66
N TRP A 670 -18.41 29.27 27.04
CA TRP A 670 -17.30 30.22 27.02
C TRP A 670 -17.63 31.49 27.80
N SER A 671 -16.63 32.01 28.50
CA SER A 671 -16.55 33.39 28.97
C SER A 671 -15.10 33.86 28.84
N VAL A 672 -14.85 35.17 29.03
CA VAL A 672 -13.48 35.69 29.10
C VAL A 672 -12.65 34.95 30.15
N GLY A 673 -13.25 34.57 31.29
CA GLY A 673 -12.55 33.89 32.39
C GLY A 673 -12.61 32.35 32.38
N SER A 674 -13.32 31.72 31.45
CA SER A 674 -13.53 30.26 31.46
C SER A 674 -13.86 29.67 30.09
N TRP A 675 -13.48 28.42 29.83
CA TRP A 675 -13.91 27.68 28.66
C TRP A 675 -14.12 26.20 28.99
N SER A 676 -15.29 25.64 28.66
CA SER A 676 -15.57 24.21 28.84
C SER A 676 -15.36 23.44 27.53
N GLY A 677 -14.12 23.00 27.29
CA GLY A 677 -13.79 22.07 26.22
C GLY A 677 -14.06 20.61 26.62
N THR A 678 -14.28 19.74 25.63
CA THR A 678 -14.32 18.29 25.88
C THR A 678 -12.88 17.79 26.10
N PRO A 679 -12.56 17.02 27.14
CA PRO A 679 -11.23 16.41 27.27
C PRO A 679 -10.92 15.59 26.01
N ALA A 680 -9.67 15.66 25.52
CA ALA A 680 -9.23 14.84 24.42
C ALA A 680 -9.52 13.36 24.75
N ALA A 681 -10.33 12.68 23.94
CA ALA A 681 -10.31 11.23 23.96
C ALA A 681 -8.88 10.79 23.61
N ALA A 682 -8.31 9.86 24.39
CA ALA A 682 -7.00 9.32 24.05
C ALA A 682 -7.05 8.81 22.59
N PRO A 683 -6.11 9.22 21.73
CA PRO A 683 -6.11 8.77 20.36
C PRO A 683 -6.07 7.23 20.33
N PRO A 684 -6.76 6.57 19.39
CA PRO A 684 -6.66 5.12 19.25
C PRO A 684 -5.20 4.72 19.06
N ALA A 685 -4.82 3.58 19.63
CA ALA A 685 -3.45 3.08 19.52
C ALA A 685 -3.03 3.01 18.04
N PRO A 686 -1.80 3.44 17.69
CA PRO A 686 -1.34 3.46 16.31
C PRO A 686 -1.47 2.07 15.66
N ALA A 687 -1.84 2.04 14.37
CA ALA A 687 -1.95 0.79 13.63
C ALA A 687 -0.62 0.02 13.65
N GLY A 688 -0.70 -1.29 13.87
CA GLY A 688 0.45 -2.18 14.03
C GLY A 688 1.08 -2.17 15.43
N SER A 689 0.55 -1.40 16.39
CA SER A 689 0.97 -1.50 17.79
C SER A 689 0.42 -2.74 18.49
N PHE A 690 1.09 -3.16 19.56
CA PHE A 690 0.64 -4.25 20.43
C PHE A 690 -0.79 -4.04 20.91
N GLU A 691 -1.09 -2.84 21.39
CA GLU A 691 -2.40 -2.45 21.92
C GLU A 691 -3.47 -2.48 20.82
N ALA A 692 -3.16 -2.00 19.61
CA ALA A 692 -4.09 -2.03 18.48
C ALA A 692 -4.39 -3.47 18.03
N CYS A 693 -3.36 -4.31 17.90
CA CYS A 693 -3.51 -5.73 17.55
C CYS A 693 -4.30 -6.51 18.61
N MET A 694 -4.04 -6.25 19.90
CA MET A 694 -4.77 -6.85 21.00
C MET A 694 -6.26 -6.44 20.96
N ALA A 695 -6.54 -5.14 20.82
CA ALA A 695 -7.90 -4.63 20.71
C ALA A 695 -8.65 -5.29 19.54
N HIS A 696 -8.01 -5.42 18.37
CA HIS A 696 -8.59 -6.08 17.22
C HIS A 696 -8.87 -7.58 17.46
N LEU A 697 -7.92 -8.34 18.02
CA LEU A 697 -8.13 -9.77 18.30
C LEU A 697 -9.28 -10.03 19.31
N THR A 698 -9.57 -9.04 20.17
CA THR A 698 -10.67 -9.12 21.15
C THR A 698 -12.00 -8.55 20.65
N SER A 699 -12.01 -7.85 19.51
CA SER A 699 -13.22 -7.13 19.04
C SER A 699 -14.31 -8.05 18.50
N GLY A 700 -13.97 -9.29 18.13
CA GLY A 700 -14.90 -10.22 17.52
C GLY A 700 -14.37 -11.66 17.45
N PRO A 701 -15.19 -12.57 16.90
CA PRO A 701 -14.81 -13.98 16.78
C PRO A 701 -13.71 -14.15 15.72
N SER A 702 -12.65 -14.86 16.09
CA SER A 702 -11.59 -15.31 15.18
C SER A 702 -11.75 -16.80 14.88
N LEU A 703 -11.48 -17.20 13.64
CA LEU A 703 -11.43 -18.63 13.28
C LEU A 703 -9.98 -19.12 13.37
N VAL A 704 -9.75 -20.10 14.24
CA VAL A 704 -8.45 -20.72 14.46
C VAL A 704 -8.45 -22.10 13.82
N LEU A 705 -7.43 -22.39 13.02
CA LEU A 705 -7.27 -23.62 12.27
C LEU A 705 -5.90 -24.24 12.56
N ALA A 706 -5.84 -25.55 12.77
CA ALA A 706 -4.59 -26.29 12.67
C ALA A 706 -4.48 -26.87 11.25
N LEU A 707 -3.52 -26.38 10.48
CA LEU A 707 -3.26 -26.81 9.12
C LEU A 707 -2.15 -27.85 9.10
N THR A 708 -2.25 -28.85 8.24
CA THR A 708 -1.20 -29.86 8.02
C THR A 708 -0.98 -30.08 6.53
N GLY A 709 0.28 -30.27 6.14
CA GLY A 709 0.70 -30.48 4.76
C GLY A 709 2.22 -30.48 4.63
N LYS A 710 2.73 -30.71 3.41
CA LYS A 710 4.18 -30.62 3.17
C LYS A 710 4.62 -29.15 3.16
N GLY A 711 5.56 -28.77 4.03
CA GLY A 711 5.98 -27.36 4.17
C GLY A 711 4.84 -26.44 4.62
N ALA A 712 4.00 -26.91 5.54
CA ALA A 712 2.75 -26.23 5.91
C ALA A 712 2.97 -24.78 6.36
N ILE A 713 4.05 -24.54 7.11
CA ILE A 713 4.41 -23.22 7.64
C ILE A 713 4.71 -22.26 6.49
N SER A 714 5.67 -22.63 5.63
CA SER A 714 6.07 -21.84 4.46
C SER A 714 4.89 -21.55 3.52
N ARG A 715 4.05 -22.55 3.25
CA ARG A 715 2.90 -22.39 2.35
C ARG A 715 1.82 -21.48 2.94
N TRP A 716 1.53 -21.60 4.24
CA TRP A 716 0.58 -20.71 4.90
C TRP A 716 1.08 -19.27 4.94
N ASN A 717 2.35 -19.06 5.28
CA ASN A 717 2.95 -17.71 5.33
C ASN A 717 3.04 -17.09 3.93
N ALA A 718 3.33 -17.87 2.90
CA ALA A 718 3.30 -17.42 1.51
C ALA A 718 1.88 -17.02 1.05
N LEU A 719 0.85 -17.77 1.46
CA LEU A 719 -0.55 -17.39 1.22
C LEU A 719 -0.94 -16.09 1.92
N LEU A 720 -0.50 -15.91 3.17
CA LEU A 720 -0.75 -14.67 3.92
C LEU A 720 -0.04 -13.47 3.28
N GLY A 721 1.22 -13.63 2.89
CA GLY A 721 2.08 -12.57 2.37
C GLY A 721 2.62 -11.63 3.47
N PRO A 722 3.24 -10.49 3.09
CA PRO A 722 3.81 -9.53 4.03
C PRO A 722 2.81 -9.04 5.07
N VAL A 723 3.25 -8.85 6.32
CA VAL A 723 2.40 -8.48 7.47
C VAL A 723 1.62 -7.18 7.24
N ASP A 724 2.24 -6.19 6.60
CA ASP A 724 1.60 -4.94 6.21
C ASP A 724 0.84 -5.12 4.88
N PRO A 725 -0.51 -4.99 4.86
CA PRO A 725 -1.30 -5.06 3.64
C PRO A 725 -0.89 -4.07 2.55
N THR A 726 -0.35 -2.90 2.90
CA THR A 726 0.12 -1.88 1.96
C THR A 726 1.33 -2.39 1.19
N ILE A 727 2.29 -2.98 1.91
CA ILE A 727 3.47 -3.63 1.31
C ILE A 727 3.02 -4.85 0.50
N ALA A 728 2.08 -5.64 1.04
CA ALA A 728 1.54 -6.81 0.39
C ALA A 728 0.87 -6.49 -0.95
N LYS A 729 0.07 -5.40 -1.02
CA LYS A 729 -0.59 -4.94 -2.27
C LYS A 729 0.40 -4.62 -3.38
N VAL A 730 1.60 -4.14 -3.03
CA VAL A 730 2.64 -3.80 -3.99
C VAL A 730 3.46 -5.03 -4.38
N ARG A 731 3.91 -5.81 -3.40
CA ARG A 731 4.86 -6.92 -3.61
C ARG A 731 4.21 -8.24 -4.01
N CYS A 732 3.04 -8.54 -3.45
CA CYS A 732 2.33 -9.79 -3.67
C CYS A 732 0.81 -9.56 -3.71
N PRO A 733 0.28 -8.90 -4.74
CA PRO A 733 -1.14 -8.51 -4.81
C PRO A 733 -2.12 -9.71 -4.72
N GLY A 734 -1.65 -10.93 -4.99
CA GLY A 734 -2.45 -12.15 -4.90
C GLY A 734 -2.60 -12.74 -3.50
N CYS A 735 -1.78 -12.34 -2.52
CA CYS A 735 -1.82 -12.91 -1.17
C CYS A 735 -3.05 -12.43 -0.38
N LEU A 736 -3.40 -13.13 0.69
CA LEU A 736 -4.59 -12.86 1.48
C LEU A 736 -4.55 -11.47 2.15
N ARG A 737 -3.39 -11.04 2.66
CA ARG A 737 -3.21 -9.71 3.26
C ARG A 737 -3.36 -8.58 2.24
N ALA A 738 -2.89 -8.78 1.01
CA ALA A 738 -3.06 -7.79 -0.04
C ALA A 738 -4.54 -7.64 -0.45
N ARG A 739 -5.24 -8.77 -0.58
CA ARG A 739 -6.61 -8.81 -1.09
C ARG A 739 -7.65 -8.36 -0.08
N PHE A 740 -7.49 -8.74 1.18
CA PHE A 740 -8.52 -8.57 2.22
C PHE A 740 -8.03 -7.72 3.40
N GLY A 741 -6.73 -7.40 3.46
CA GLY A 741 -6.14 -6.62 4.55
C GLY A 741 -6.36 -5.13 4.38
N ILE A 742 -6.61 -4.46 5.51
CA ILE A 742 -6.89 -3.03 5.56
C ILE A 742 -5.62 -2.28 5.95
N ASP A 743 -5.00 -2.65 7.07
CA ASP A 743 -3.79 -2.04 7.63
C ASP A 743 -2.99 -3.07 8.44
N SER A 744 -1.85 -2.65 9.02
CA SER A 744 -0.95 -3.51 9.79
C SER A 744 -1.59 -4.17 11.03
N THR A 745 -2.65 -3.60 11.59
CA THR A 745 -3.46 -4.20 12.65
C THR A 745 -4.50 -5.16 12.08
N ARG A 746 -5.13 -4.78 10.98
CA ARG A 746 -6.24 -5.49 10.32
C ARG A 746 -5.75 -6.24 9.08
N ASN A 747 -4.84 -7.19 9.32
CA ASN A 747 -4.11 -7.94 8.31
C ASN A 747 -4.68 -9.36 8.03
N VAL A 748 -5.97 -9.60 8.30
CA VAL A 748 -6.76 -10.81 7.91
C VAL A 748 -6.36 -12.10 8.63
N GLY A 749 -5.09 -12.34 8.91
CA GLY A 749 -4.66 -13.54 9.59
C GLY A 749 -3.20 -13.57 10.00
N LEU A 750 -2.92 -14.53 10.88
CA LEU A 750 -1.62 -14.80 11.49
C LEU A 750 -1.19 -16.23 11.15
N GLY A 751 0.12 -16.45 11.09
CA GLY A 751 0.73 -17.74 10.83
C GLY A 751 1.91 -17.99 11.75
N SER A 752 2.24 -19.27 11.96
CA SER A 752 3.40 -19.64 12.76
C SER A 752 4.71 -19.31 12.05
N LEU A 753 5.73 -18.88 12.80
CA LEU A 753 7.04 -18.52 12.24
C LEU A 753 7.89 -19.74 11.87
N ASN A 754 7.84 -20.79 12.70
CA ASN A 754 8.64 -22.00 12.56
C ASN A 754 7.95 -23.18 13.28
N ALA A 755 8.52 -24.39 13.18
CA ALA A 755 7.91 -25.60 13.74
C ALA A 755 7.76 -25.58 15.27
N VAL A 756 8.66 -24.90 15.99
CA VAL A 756 8.60 -24.77 17.46
C VAL A 756 7.43 -23.85 17.86
N ASN A 757 7.32 -22.71 17.19
CA ASN A 757 6.21 -21.77 17.34
C ASN A 757 4.88 -22.45 17.01
N ALA A 758 4.80 -23.14 15.87
CA ALA A 758 3.62 -23.87 15.45
C ALA A 758 3.16 -24.88 16.51
N PHE A 759 4.09 -25.65 17.09
CA PHE A 759 3.77 -26.58 18.16
C PHE A 759 3.15 -25.87 19.39
N GLN A 760 3.77 -24.78 19.86
CA GLN A 760 3.31 -24.02 21.02
C GLN A 760 1.94 -23.37 20.78
N GLU A 761 1.77 -22.75 19.62
CA GLU A 761 0.56 -22.06 19.20
C GLU A 761 -0.62 -23.03 18.98
N ILE A 762 -0.37 -24.16 18.30
CA ILE A 762 -1.37 -25.23 18.16
C ILE A 762 -1.73 -25.78 19.53
N LYS A 763 -0.77 -26.01 20.44
CA LYS A 763 -1.07 -26.48 21.80
C LYS A 763 -1.88 -25.45 22.62
N PHE A 764 -1.62 -24.15 22.43
CA PHE A 764 -2.34 -23.07 23.11
C PHE A 764 -3.85 -23.03 22.77
N PHE A 765 -4.22 -23.40 21.54
CA PHE A 765 -5.62 -23.49 21.11
C PHE A 765 -6.18 -24.92 21.20
N PHE A 766 -5.42 -25.92 20.81
CA PHE A 766 -5.80 -27.32 20.70
C PHE A 766 -4.90 -28.21 21.59
N PRO A 767 -5.01 -28.11 22.92
CA PRO A 767 -4.09 -28.79 23.85
C PRO A 767 -4.13 -30.32 23.78
N LYS A 768 -5.17 -30.89 23.17
CA LYS A 768 -5.33 -32.34 22.97
C LYS A 768 -4.90 -32.83 21.58
N ALA A 769 -4.61 -31.91 20.65
CA ALA A 769 -4.29 -32.27 19.26
C ALA A 769 -2.86 -32.77 19.10
N LEU A 770 -1.93 -32.33 19.96
CA LEU A 770 -0.53 -32.71 19.91
C LEU A 770 -0.15 -33.49 21.17
N VAL A 771 0.54 -34.62 20.98
CA VAL A 771 1.16 -35.36 22.08
C VAL A 771 2.47 -34.67 22.44
N ASP A 772 2.66 -34.39 23.73
CA ASP A 772 3.89 -33.76 24.19
C ASP A 772 5.12 -34.63 23.87
N PRO A 773 6.19 -34.04 23.31
CA PRO A 773 7.45 -34.76 23.19
C PRO A 773 7.92 -35.17 24.57
N ILE A 774 8.37 -36.42 24.72
CA ILE A 774 8.91 -36.92 25.99
C ILE A 774 10.10 -36.01 26.37
N PRO A 775 10.05 -35.28 27.49
CA PRO A 775 11.09 -34.33 27.83
C PRO A 775 12.43 -35.06 27.97
N SER A 776 13.50 -34.49 27.42
CA SER A 776 14.85 -34.98 27.73
C SER A 776 15.11 -34.91 29.23
N GLY A 777 16.01 -35.74 29.76
CA GLY A 777 16.25 -35.83 31.21
C GLY A 777 16.64 -34.50 31.88
N LYS A 778 17.18 -33.53 31.12
CA LYS A 778 17.45 -32.16 31.60
C LYS A 778 16.18 -31.30 31.63
N GLN A 779 15.41 -31.29 30.53
CA GLN A 779 14.15 -30.55 30.43
C GLN A 779 13.12 -31.02 31.48
N ALA A 780 13.07 -32.32 31.77
CA ALA A 780 12.23 -32.85 32.84
C ALA A 780 12.62 -32.28 34.22
N LYS A 781 13.92 -32.20 34.52
CA LYS A 781 14.43 -31.64 35.79
C LYS A 781 14.13 -30.14 35.90
N ASP A 782 14.35 -29.40 34.81
CA ASP A 782 14.09 -27.96 34.77
C ASP A 782 12.59 -27.67 34.96
N TYR A 783 11.70 -28.43 34.31
CA TYR A 783 10.26 -28.32 34.50
C TYR A 783 9.83 -28.64 35.95
N VAL A 784 10.38 -29.72 36.53
CA VAL A 784 10.10 -30.06 37.92
C VAL A 784 10.54 -28.94 38.86
N ALA A 785 11.73 -28.36 38.65
CA ALA A 785 12.25 -27.30 39.51
C ALA A 785 11.50 -25.97 39.36
N GLN A 786 11.16 -25.57 38.13
CA GLN A 786 10.66 -24.23 37.82
C GLN A 786 9.13 -24.15 37.82
N ALA A 787 8.44 -25.19 37.37
CA ALA A 787 6.98 -25.18 37.24
C ALA A 787 6.29 -26.02 38.32
N LEU A 788 6.76 -27.26 38.55
CA LEU A 788 6.05 -28.19 39.44
C LEU A 788 6.33 -27.89 40.93
N THR A 789 7.59 -27.68 41.30
CA THR A 789 8.02 -27.51 42.70
C THR A 789 7.39 -26.28 43.36
N PRO A 790 7.34 -25.09 42.72
CA PRO A 790 6.72 -23.92 43.34
C PRO A 790 5.22 -24.13 43.59
N THR A 791 4.48 -24.65 42.61
CA THR A 791 3.03 -24.90 42.73
C THR A 791 2.72 -25.95 43.79
N LEU A 792 3.46 -27.06 43.82
CA LEU A 792 3.31 -28.08 44.85
C LEU A 792 3.66 -27.55 46.24
N THR A 793 4.72 -26.75 46.36
CA THR A 793 5.13 -26.15 47.64
C THR A 793 4.02 -25.26 48.18
N THR A 794 3.46 -24.39 47.34
CA THR A 794 2.33 -23.51 47.73
C THR A 794 1.11 -24.32 48.14
N GLY A 795 0.71 -25.33 47.35
CA GLY A 795 -0.43 -26.18 47.68
C GLY A 795 -0.25 -26.96 48.97
N LEU A 796 0.97 -27.45 49.24
CA LEU A 796 1.30 -28.14 50.48
C LEU A 796 1.31 -27.20 51.69
N VAL A 797 1.77 -25.95 51.53
CA VAL A 797 1.69 -24.92 52.57
C VAL A 797 0.23 -24.61 52.90
N GLU A 798 -0.62 -24.44 51.89
CA GLU A 798 -2.06 -24.19 52.09
C GLU A 798 -2.77 -25.39 52.72
N LEU A 799 -2.41 -26.62 52.32
CA LEU A 799 -2.90 -27.83 52.96
C LEU A 799 -2.57 -27.87 54.45
N CYS A 800 -1.33 -27.50 54.82
CA CYS A 800 -0.88 -27.45 56.21
C CYS A 800 -1.62 -26.39 57.03
N ARG A 801 -2.06 -25.29 56.40
CA ARG A 801 -2.88 -24.26 57.02
C ARG A 801 -4.32 -24.73 57.21
N ALA A 802 -4.95 -25.29 56.17
CA ALA A 802 -6.36 -25.67 56.17
C ALA A 802 -6.66 -26.92 57.01
N LYS A 803 -5.73 -27.87 57.11
CA LYS A 803 -5.87 -29.16 57.83
C LYS A 803 -7.20 -29.88 57.60
N PRO A 804 -7.60 -30.10 56.34
CA PRO A 804 -8.86 -30.76 56.00
C PRO A 804 -8.86 -32.23 56.42
N ALA A 805 -10.05 -32.77 56.74
CA ALA A 805 -10.20 -34.18 57.15
C ALA A 805 -9.73 -35.20 56.10
N LYS A 806 -9.70 -34.81 54.82
CA LYS A 806 -9.18 -35.60 53.71
C LYS A 806 -8.07 -34.85 52.95
N PRO A 807 -6.82 -34.91 53.43
CA PRO A 807 -5.72 -34.09 52.90
C PRO A 807 -5.41 -34.31 51.42
N VAL A 808 -5.46 -35.56 50.96
CA VAL A 808 -5.09 -35.92 49.57
C VAL A 808 -6.14 -35.45 48.58
N GLU A 809 -7.43 -35.73 48.83
CA GLU A 809 -8.53 -35.24 47.99
C GLU A 809 -8.57 -33.71 47.94
N TRP A 810 -8.33 -33.05 49.08
CA TRP A 810 -8.28 -31.60 49.16
C TRP A 810 -7.13 -31.02 48.36
N LEU A 811 -5.91 -31.56 48.49
CA LEU A 811 -4.75 -31.10 47.72
C LEU A 811 -4.94 -31.32 46.23
N ALA A 812 -5.51 -32.46 45.82
CA ALA A 812 -5.83 -32.72 44.42
C ALA A 812 -6.81 -31.68 43.86
N ASN A 813 -7.91 -31.40 44.57
CA ASN A 813 -8.88 -30.38 44.16
C ASN A 813 -8.27 -28.98 44.17
N TRP A 814 -7.42 -28.65 45.15
CA TRP A 814 -6.70 -27.38 45.22
C TRP A 814 -5.77 -27.21 44.02
N LEU A 815 -5.01 -28.25 43.66
CA LEU A 815 -4.10 -28.22 42.50
C LEU A 815 -4.87 -28.12 41.17
N ILE A 816 -6.05 -28.73 41.07
CA ILE A 816 -6.93 -28.58 39.90
C ILE A 816 -7.44 -27.14 39.80
N ALA A 817 -7.92 -26.56 40.89
CA ALA A 817 -8.46 -25.19 40.95
C ALA A 817 -7.38 -24.11 40.78
N ASN A 818 -6.14 -24.40 41.18
CA ASN A 818 -4.99 -23.49 41.10
C ASN A 818 -3.97 -23.97 40.08
N ASN A 819 -4.41 -24.72 39.07
CA ASN A 819 -3.55 -25.18 38.00
C ASN A 819 -3.15 -23.94 37.17
N PRO A 820 -1.85 -23.56 37.12
CA PRO A 820 -1.40 -22.38 36.37
C PRO A 820 -1.65 -22.50 34.86
N ASN A 821 -1.99 -23.71 34.37
CA ASN A 821 -2.28 -23.99 32.97
C ASN A 821 -3.77 -24.31 32.69
N ALA A 822 -4.66 -24.23 33.68
CA ALA A 822 -6.10 -24.38 33.46
C ALA A 822 -6.76 -23.00 33.33
N PRO A 823 -7.69 -22.79 32.38
CA PRO A 823 -8.38 -21.51 32.25
C PRO A 823 -9.33 -21.29 33.44
N LEU A 824 -9.28 -20.08 34.01
CA LEU A 824 -10.33 -19.57 34.90
C LEU A 824 -11.58 -19.29 34.05
N THR A 825 -12.48 -20.26 33.95
CA THR A 825 -13.84 -20.01 33.50
C THR A 825 -14.55 -19.24 34.60
N ILE A 826 -14.75 -17.94 34.37
CA ILE A 826 -15.78 -17.16 35.06
C ILE A 826 -17.09 -17.55 34.35
N GLU A 827 -18.04 -18.12 35.08
CA GLU A 827 -19.39 -18.41 34.58
C GLU A 827 -20.12 -17.15 34.11
#